data_AF-A0AB34FGZ1-F1
#
_entry.id   AF-A0AB34FGZ1-F1
#
_cell.length_a   1.000
_cell.length_b   1.000
_cell.length_c   1.000
_cell.angle_alpha   90.00
_cell.angle_beta   90.00
_cell.angle_gamma   90.00
#
_symmetry.space_group_name_H-M   'P 1'
#
loop_
_entity.id
_entity.type
_entity.pdbx_description
1 polymer ?
#
loop_
_entity_poly.entity_id
_entity_poly.type
_entity_poly.pdbx_seq_one_letter_code
_entity_poly.pdbx_strand_id
1 'polypeptide(L)'
;MQLSPLQSRLVASLAASIFLFVLYLLLVSPRLAFAAEVPLNSYEAIVALSRTDDDLQGALYEPEFELFDRSIIGRAPPGVEPLQLDQPKALNLQPGSTACYMVAGTLLQGNAASGGTPREEIKREASPDEGGDGDSSTPPGKPTRRLYLSANTCRQPRAVGPKEKNLPPQLILSVSNSTAAGCPKASNPLRDGRDKVFEEGAVVYNLTATGDIYIGITAPNVSSEFQEVYNFEVAASTDDFFHKYVEQDNSELLWMDSDSSSALLVTRNLTNSKGDIRRIMSQDLPYDLYVSNKNWTDMNGMTHSACGLQRSAQIMANSASNNNLNSPVKTAMTLRGPGGFPKQQFYFVALNESTDYTGILVRKANITAHEKRQAGGATGPGSIVYGATDFNTKSGTNCQVVTDLEFCDEIQYAVPGNPQKYNNTALAKAYDDYAKSMYANFEKVMMQIPCGAGRTSRYSLARTCDDCMTAYKRWLCTVSIPRCEDFASNNAFALVRNAGQAFPNGTKLSTDALNTFGNLPFSMVSRNPFIDQTIQPGPYKEMLPCEDICYNVVQSCPAKIGFVCPRPKLVAFQYSYGQRDANGPAGGPTPSAIDSANGDGDSDDDDDDGLLHSTTRPAHAFQLDTTMTTLSLQDVDNRVQGRLALVTGATGGIGSACARALAADGCDVALHYSSSSEKAEALASSLRAAYPSQLFPTIRADLSDRAEARGLVAALLQAGGDAAARGHTAVSVLVANAGVGRRIRDVADIGEDDWDDVLEVNARSQFVVTKACVAGMRAQGWGRVVLVGSIASKGGGINGCHYAASKGAMTSMGLNLATVLAGEGITVNIVQPAMIGATGMIPTPKTWKSTDHVEELKVSDPGLGIAASVPVHRLGVPEEVANVVSMFAKTGYMTGQEVLLAGGLK
;
A
#
# COMPACT_ATOMS: atom_id res chain seq x y z
N MET A 1 -10.61 -54.66 8.92
CA MET A 1 -10.15 -54.83 10.32
C MET A 1 -11.31 -54.50 11.24
N GLN A 2 -11.72 -55.42 12.12
CA GLN A 2 -12.66 -55.09 13.20
C GLN A 2 -11.85 -54.51 14.37
N LEU A 3 -12.09 -53.24 14.71
CA LEU A 3 -11.47 -52.60 15.86
C LEU A 3 -12.06 -53.17 17.15
N SER A 4 -11.22 -53.35 18.18
CA SER A 4 -11.68 -53.84 19.47
C SER A 4 -12.64 -52.86 20.16
N PRO A 5 -13.53 -53.32 21.07
CA PRO A 5 -14.47 -52.45 21.79
C PRO A 5 -13.79 -51.29 22.54
N LEU A 6 -12.54 -51.49 22.97
CA LEU A 6 -11.72 -50.51 23.66
C LEU A 6 -11.21 -49.40 22.72
N GLN A 7 -10.81 -49.75 21.49
CA GLN A 7 -10.37 -48.78 20.48
C GLN A 7 -11.53 -47.92 19.97
N SER A 8 -12.73 -48.49 19.82
CA SER A 8 -13.92 -47.74 19.42
C SER A 8 -14.29 -46.64 20.44
N ARG A 9 -14.18 -46.94 21.75
CA ARG A 9 -14.40 -45.96 22.82
C ARG A 9 -13.35 -44.86 22.86
N LEU A 10 -12.07 -45.17 22.59
CA LEU A 10 -11.01 -44.18 22.54
C LEU A 10 -11.25 -43.17 21.40
N VAL A 11 -11.59 -43.64 20.20
CA VAL A 11 -11.86 -42.79 19.03
C VAL A 11 -13.07 -41.89 19.26
N ALA A 12 -14.15 -42.40 19.85
CA ALA A 12 -15.33 -41.60 20.20
C ALA A 12 -15.02 -40.51 21.24
N SER A 13 -14.23 -40.84 22.28
CA SER A 13 -13.77 -39.88 23.30
C SER A 13 -12.89 -38.78 22.70
N LEU A 14 -11.96 -39.15 21.82
CA LEU A 14 -11.07 -38.21 21.14
C LEU A 14 -11.85 -37.26 20.23
N ALA A 15 -12.78 -37.78 19.43
CA ALA A 15 -13.63 -36.98 18.54
C ALA A 15 -14.51 -35.99 19.32
N ALA A 16 -15.12 -36.42 20.43
CA ALA A 16 -15.90 -35.54 21.31
C ALA A 16 -15.04 -34.44 21.95
N SER A 17 -13.82 -34.78 22.37
CA SER A 17 -12.87 -33.82 22.96
C SER A 17 -12.39 -32.78 21.94
N ILE A 18 -12.07 -33.21 20.72
CA ILE A 18 -11.70 -32.33 19.61
C ILE A 18 -12.87 -31.42 19.24
N PHE A 19 -14.10 -31.94 19.17
CA PHE A 19 -15.28 -31.13 18.87
C PHE A 19 -15.53 -30.06 19.94
N LEU A 20 -15.40 -30.39 21.24
CA LEU A 20 -15.49 -29.42 22.34
C LEU A 20 -14.37 -28.37 22.30
N PHE A 21 -13.14 -28.76 21.93
CA PHE A 21 -12.02 -27.82 21.77
C PHE A 21 -12.22 -26.86 20.60
N VAL A 22 -12.72 -27.35 19.47
CA VAL A 22 -13.12 -26.50 18.32
C VAL A 22 -14.27 -25.57 18.69
N LEU A 23 -15.28 -26.05 19.43
CA LEU A 23 -16.37 -25.22 19.91
C LEU A 23 -15.89 -24.11 20.87
N TYR A 24 -14.93 -24.42 21.75
CA TYR A 24 -14.30 -23.44 22.65
C TYR A 24 -13.54 -22.35 21.88
N LEU A 25 -12.73 -22.73 20.88
CA LEU A 25 -12.01 -21.77 20.02
C LEU A 25 -12.93 -20.92 19.14
N LEU A 26 -14.08 -21.44 18.73
CA LEU A 26 -15.10 -20.69 17.99
C LEU A 26 -15.86 -19.68 18.87
N LEU A 27 -16.00 -19.95 20.17
CA LEU A 27 -16.79 -19.13 21.10
C LEU A 27 -15.95 -18.12 21.90
N VAL A 28 -14.63 -18.25 21.96
CA VAL A 28 -13.74 -17.36 22.73
C VAL A 28 -12.53 -16.94 21.90
N SER A 29 -12.54 -15.69 21.39
CA SER A 29 -11.36 -15.05 20.83
C SER A 29 -11.17 -13.63 21.41
N PRO A 30 -10.15 -13.41 22.27
CA PRO A 30 -9.80 -12.08 22.74
C PRO A 30 -8.89 -11.36 21.74
N ARG A 31 -9.07 -10.05 21.55
CA ARG A 31 -8.06 -9.18 20.94
C ARG A 31 -7.80 -7.97 21.82
N LEU A 32 -6.54 -7.83 22.23
CA LEU A 32 -5.97 -6.62 22.78
C LEU A 32 -5.38 -5.80 21.63
N ALA A 33 -5.53 -4.48 21.67
CA ALA A 33 -4.99 -3.55 20.69
C ALA A 33 -4.34 -2.37 21.40
N PHE A 34 -3.27 -1.84 20.78
CA PHE A 34 -2.60 -0.62 21.23
C PHE A 34 -2.63 0.47 20.19
N ALA A 35 -2.78 1.71 20.66
CA ALA A 35 -2.85 2.92 19.86
C ALA A 35 -1.89 3.98 20.44
N ALA A 36 -1.47 4.91 19.60
CA ALA A 36 -0.77 6.12 19.98
C ALA A 36 -1.31 7.29 19.15
N GLU A 37 -1.46 8.45 19.79
CA GLU A 37 -1.87 9.74 19.21
C GLU A 37 -0.69 10.74 19.33
N VAL A 38 -0.61 11.85 18.59
CA VAL A 38 -1.03 13.24 18.97
C VAL A 38 -0.14 14.20 18.08
N PRO A 39 -0.52 15.41 17.59
CA PRO A 39 -1.83 15.94 17.12
C PRO A 39 -1.78 16.92 15.88
N LEU A 40 -2.96 17.39 15.46
CA LEU A 40 -3.31 18.75 14.94
C LEU A 40 -2.48 19.47 13.85
N ASN A 41 -3.13 19.75 12.69
CA ASN A 41 -3.65 21.12 12.45
C ASN A 41 -4.74 21.21 11.35
N SER A 42 -5.61 22.21 11.55
CA SER A 42 -6.80 22.65 10.80
C SER A 42 -6.54 23.32 9.43
N TYR A 43 -7.51 23.70 8.57
CA TYR A 43 -8.99 23.80 8.60
C TYR A 43 -9.56 23.59 7.16
N GLU A 44 -10.77 23.05 7.01
CA GLU A 44 -11.49 22.96 5.71
C GLU A 44 -12.32 24.21 5.39
N ALA A 45 -12.58 24.45 4.10
CA ALA A 45 -13.47 25.48 3.60
C ALA A 45 -14.96 25.15 3.79
N ILE A 46 -15.82 26.19 3.78
CA ILE A 46 -17.27 26.04 3.61
C ILE A 46 -17.70 26.80 2.36
N VAL A 47 -18.43 26.11 1.49
CA VAL A 47 -19.08 26.64 0.28
C VAL A 47 -20.61 26.63 0.49
N ALA A 48 -21.31 27.47 -0.28
CA ALA A 48 -22.73 27.40 -0.64
C ALA A 48 -23.74 28.24 0.17
N LEU A 49 -23.99 29.45 -0.33
CA LEU A 49 -25.29 30.10 -0.60
C LEU A 49 -25.04 31.02 -1.84
N SER A 50 -25.91 31.29 -2.82
CA SER A 50 -27.35 31.04 -3.04
C SER A 50 -27.71 31.26 -4.53
N ARG A 51 -28.84 30.70 -5.01
CA ARG A 51 -29.78 31.22 -6.07
C ARG A 51 -29.24 31.54 -7.49
N THR A 52 -29.65 30.80 -8.54
CA THR A 52 -30.90 30.86 -9.35
C THR A 52 -31.05 32.08 -10.27
N ASP A 53 -31.10 31.79 -11.57
CA ASP A 53 -31.78 32.43 -12.72
C ASP A 53 -31.97 33.96 -12.76
N ASP A 54 -31.51 34.56 -13.86
CA ASP A 54 -32.36 35.46 -14.64
C ASP A 54 -31.97 35.44 -16.15
N ASP A 55 -32.96 35.63 -17.01
CA ASP A 55 -32.82 35.65 -18.48
C ASP A 55 -32.28 37.00 -18.98
N LEU A 56 -31.55 37.02 -20.12
CA LEU A 56 -31.53 38.17 -21.03
C LEU A 56 -30.99 37.83 -22.43
N GLN A 57 -31.84 37.95 -23.44
CA GLN A 57 -31.48 37.83 -24.87
C GLN A 57 -30.70 39.05 -25.36
N GLY A 58 -29.71 38.84 -26.23
CA GLY A 58 -28.92 39.90 -26.88
C GLY A 58 -28.46 39.50 -28.28
N ALA A 59 -28.84 40.30 -29.29
CA ALA A 59 -28.83 40.02 -30.72
C ALA A 59 -27.47 39.68 -31.40
N LEU A 60 -27.59 39.08 -32.60
CA LEU A 60 -26.53 38.90 -33.60
C LEU A 60 -25.82 40.22 -33.96
N TYR A 61 -24.51 40.14 -34.23
CA TYR A 61 -23.80 41.07 -35.09
C TYR A 61 -22.61 40.37 -35.78
N GLU A 62 -22.73 40.10 -37.08
CA GLU A 62 -21.61 39.72 -37.96
C GLU A 62 -21.12 40.95 -38.72
N PRO A 63 -19.79 41.15 -38.84
CA PRO A 63 -19.21 41.99 -39.88
C PRO A 63 -18.54 41.12 -40.96
N GLU A 64 -19.08 41.17 -42.18
CA GLU A 64 -18.29 40.87 -43.38
C GLU A 64 -17.17 41.91 -43.52
N PHE A 65 -16.00 41.49 -43.99
CA PHE A 65 -14.98 42.41 -44.51
C PHE A 65 -14.45 41.92 -45.86
N GLU A 66 -14.31 42.88 -46.77
CA GLU A 66 -14.03 42.64 -48.19
C GLU A 66 -12.58 42.24 -48.49
N LEU A 67 -12.46 41.49 -49.58
CA LEU A 67 -11.31 41.41 -50.50
C LEU A 67 -10.11 42.33 -50.21
N PHE A 68 -8.99 41.71 -49.81
CA PHE A 68 -7.66 42.27 -50.11
C PHE A 68 -6.83 41.34 -51.01
N ASP A 69 -6.06 42.03 -51.86
CA ASP A 69 -5.39 41.61 -53.09
C ASP A 69 -4.51 40.33 -53.03
N ARG A 70 -4.48 39.60 -54.14
CA ARG A 70 -3.61 38.44 -54.40
C ARG A 70 -2.40 38.85 -55.26
N SER A 71 -1.48 39.63 -54.70
CA SER A 71 -0.17 39.85 -55.33
C SER A 71 0.96 39.97 -54.30
N ILE A 72 2.21 39.75 -54.74
CA ILE A 72 3.44 39.73 -53.91
C ILE A 72 3.61 38.47 -53.02
N ILE A 73 3.74 37.31 -53.68
CA ILE A 73 4.59 36.21 -53.18
C ILE A 73 5.85 36.19 -54.04
N GLY A 74 7.02 36.27 -53.42
CA GLY A 74 8.30 36.23 -54.13
C GLY A 74 8.48 34.90 -54.88
N ARG A 75 8.76 34.97 -56.18
CA ARG A 75 9.04 33.78 -56.99
C ARG A 75 10.41 33.22 -56.60
N ALA A 76 10.46 31.93 -56.27
CA ALA A 76 11.72 31.24 -56.05
C ALA A 76 12.59 31.23 -57.35
N PRO A 77 13.93 31.24 -57.23
CA PRO A 77 14.82 31.10 -58.39
C PRO A 77 14.57 29.79 -59.15
N PRO A 78 14.84 29.73 -60.48
CA PRO A 78 14.69 28.51 -61.26
C PRO A 78 15.51 27.35 -60.66
N GLY A 79 14.85 26.22 -60.37
CA GLY A 79 15.48 25.04 -59.77
C GLY A 79 15.47 24.99 -58.23
N VAL A 80 14.80 25.93 -57.55
CA VAL A 80 14.61 25.94 -56.10
C VAL A 80 13.11 25.96 -55.79
N GLU A 81 12.61 25.02 -55.00
CA GLU A 81 11.18 24.96 -54.64
C GLU A 81 10.88 25.79 -53.37
N PRO A 82 9.83 26.64 -53.35
CA PRO A 82 9.45 27.35 -52.13
C PRO A 82 8.88 26.39 -51.08
N LEU A 83 9.43 26.43 -49.87
CA LEU A 83 8.94 25.68 -48.71
C LEU A 83 8.06 26.61 -47.86
N GLN A 84 6.78 26.26 -47.72
CA GLN A 84 5.84 26.97 -46.84
C GLN A 84 6.03 26.51 -45.40
N LEU A 85 5.74 27.39 -44.44
CA LEU A 85 5.75 27.03 -43.03
C LEU A 85 4.64 25.99 -42.75
N ASP A 86 4.97 25.02 -41.90
CA ASP A 86 4.10 23.96 -41.38
C ASP A 86 3.43 23.07 -42.46
N GLN A 87 3.99 23.08 -43.68
CA GLN A 87 3.60 22.21 -44.78
C GLN A 87 4.79 21.34 -45.24
N PRO A 88 4.82 20.04 -44.89
CA PRO A 88 5.90 19.15 -45.31
C PRO A 88 5.90 18.92 -46.82
N LYS A 89 7.10 18.73 -47.39
CA LYS A 89 7.35 18.46 -48.81
C LYS A 89 8.11 17.16 -48.98
N ALA A 90 7.51 16.20 -49.68
CA ALA A 90 8.11 14.90 -49.96
C ALA A 90 8.66 14.80 -51.39
N LEU A 91 9.87 14.26 -51.55
CA LEU A 91 10.55 14.13 -52.85
C LEU A 91 11.35 12.83 -52.95
N ASN A 92 11.41 12.26 -54.16
CA ASN A 92 12.35 11.18 -54.51
C ASN A 92 13.68 11.77 -54.99
N LEU A 93 14.79 11.29 -54.45
CA LEU A 93 16.14 11.80 -54.72
C LEU A 93 17.06 10.66 -55.16
N GLN A 94 17.71 10.84 -56.31
CA GLN A 94 18.70 9.89 -56.83
C GLN A 94 20.00 10.00 -56.01
N PRO A 95 20.74 8.90 -55.77
CA PRO A 95 22.08 8.97 -55.19
C PRO A 95 22.98 9.97 -55.93
N GLY A 96 23.74 10.78 -55.19
CA GLY A 96 24.60 11.84 -55.75
C GLY A 96 23.89 13.12 -56.18
N SER A 97 22.56 13.19 -56.11
CA SER A 97 21.80 14.41 -56.44
C SER A 97 21.45 15.24 -55.20
N THR A 98 20.99 16.48 -55.39
CA THR A 98 20.63 17.41 -54.30
C THR A 98 19.31 18.09 -54.63
N ALA A 99 18.37 18.07 -53.67
CA ALA A 99 17.14 18.83 -53.71
C ALA A 99 17.33 20.20 -53.08
N CYS A 100 16.66 21.21 -53.61
CA CYS A 100 16.89 22.61 -53.29
C CYS A 100 15.58 23.30 -52.91
N TYR A 101 15.51 23.82 -51.69
CA TYR A 101 14.34 24.52 -51.15
C TYR A 101 14.68 25.93 -50.65
N MET A 102 13.69 26.80 -50.57
CA MET A 102 13.84 28.16 -50.03
C MET A 102 12.66 28.53 -49.12
N VAL A 103 12.97 29.04 -47.93
CA VAL A 103 12.02 29.72 -47.04
C VAL A 103 12.20 31.22 -47.23
N ALA A 104 11.17 31.91 -47.69
CA ALA A 104 11.22 33.35 -47.92
C ALA A 104 11.26 34.14 -46.60
N GLY A 105 12.13 35.15 -46.51
CA GLY A 105 12.30 35.97 -45.31
C GLY A 105 11.05 36.77 -44.91
N THR A 106 10.12 36.99 -45.85
CA THR A 106 8.80 37.58 -45.58
C THR A 106 7.92 36.68 -44.71
N LEU A 107 8.08 35.35 -44.77
CA LEU A 107 7.35 34.41 -43.89
C LEU A 107 7.87 34.45 -42.45
N LEU A 108 9.09 34.94 -42.24
CA LEU A 108 9.72 35.08 -40.92
C LEU A 108 9.42 36.44 -40.25
N GLN A 109 8.98 37.42 -41.05
CA GLN A 109 8.64 38.78 -40.63
C GLN A 109 7.11 38.90 -40.51
N GLY A 110 6.54 38.39 -39.42
CA GLY A 110 5.09 38.42 -39.20
C GLY A 110 4.51 39.83 -39.12
N ASN A 111 3.35 40.04 -39.75
CA ASN A 111 2.59 41.29 -39.65
C ASN A 111 2.15 41.55 -38.20
N ALA A 112 2.47 42.73 -37.68
CA ALA A 112 2.01 43.20 -36.37
C ALA A 112 0.55 43.69 -36.42
N ALA A 113 -0.40 42.81 -36.78
CA ALA A 113 -1.82 43.15 -36.88
C ALA A 113 -2.79 41.95 -36.78
N SER A 114 -2.93 41.34 -35.59
CA SER A 114 -4.15 40.60 -35.22
C SER A 114 -4.25 40.51 -33.69
N GLY A 115 -5.32 41.09 -33.13
CA GLY A 115 -5.49 41.17 -31.68
C GLY A 115 -5.84 39.83 -31.03
N GLY A 116 -5.03 39.39 -30.09
CA GLY A 116 -5.32 38.32 -29.14
C GLY A 116 -4.68 38.66 -27.80
N THR A 117 -5.46 38.65 -26.72
CA THR A 117 -5.00 39.09 -25.39
C THR A 117 -3.83 38.23 -24.86
N PRO A 118 -2.80 38.82 -24.25
CA PRO A 118 -1.71 38.05 -23.64
C PRO A 118 -2.27 37.18 -22.50
N ARG A 119 -2.10 35.87 -22.60
CA ARG A 119 -2.38 34.95 -21.49
C ARG A 119 -1.12 34.84 -20.63
N GLU A 120 -1.27 35.08 -19.34
CA GLU A 120 -0.18 35.20 -18.35
C GLU A 120 0.87 34.09 -18.46
N GLU A 121 2.13 34.47 -18.68
CA GLU A 121 3.27 33.60 -18.47
C GLU A 121 3.92 33.94 -17.12
N ILE A 122 4.29 32.90 -16.37
CA ILE A 122 4.50 32.95 -14.93
C ILE A 122 5.90 33.47 -14.57
N LYS A 123 5.96 34.37 -13.60
CA LYS A 123 7.19 34.91 -12.98
C LYS A 123 8.20 33.80 -12.62
N ARG A 124 9.46 33.99 -13.00
CA ARG A 124 10.62 33.57 -12.20
C ARG A 124 11.67 34.68 -12.14
N GLU A 125 11.79 35.22 -10.93
CA GLU A 125 13.01 35.67 -10.24
C GLU A 125 14.15 36.31 -11.07
N ALA A 126 14.33 37.62 -10.85
CA ALA A 126 15.61 38.30 -10.99
C ALA A 126 15.90 39.09 -9.71
N SER A 127 17.11 38.96 -9.18
CA SER A 127 17.63 39.80 -8.09
C SER A 127 17.87 41.23 -8.59
N PRO A 128 17.80 42.25 -7.72
CA PRO A 128 18.12 43.62 -8.10
C PRO A 128 19.64 43.84 -8.05
N ASP A 129 20.21 44.46 -9.09
CA ASP A 129 21.33 45.37 -8.87
C ASP A 129 21.48 46.43 -9.96
N GLU A 130 21.93 47.59 -9.49
CA GLU A 130 22.51 48.77 -10.17
C GLU A 130 21.85 49.33 -11.44
N GLY A 131 21.39 50.59 -11.32
CA GLY A 131 20.99 51.41 -12.46
C GLY A 131 22.17 52.16 -13.09
N GLY A 132 22.05 52.44 -14.38
CA GLY A 132 22.97 53.30 -15.12
C GLY A 132 22.30 53.86 -16.37
N ASP A 133 22.13 55.19 -16.42
CA ASP A 133 21.65 55.88 -17.62
C ASP A 133 22.66 55.76 -18.76
N GLY A 134 22.18 55.44 -19.96
CA GLY A 134 23.02 55.27 -21.14
C GLY A 134 22.22 55.42 -22.43
N ASP A 135 22.16 56.65 -22.94
CA ASP A 135 21.54 56.95 -24.25
C ASP A 135 22.30 56.25 -25.39
N SER A 136 21.57 55.50 -26.21
CA SER A 136 22.12 54.78 -27.36
C SER A 136 21.02 54.53 -28.40
N SER A 137 20.84 55.53 -29.27
CA SER A 137 19.95 55.46 -30.44
C SER A 137 20.35 54.31 -31.38
N THR A 138 19.70 53.16 -31.23
CA THR A 138 19.83 52.01 -32.13
C THR A 138 18.56 51.91 -32.97
N PRO A 139 18.62 51.71 -34.30
CA PRO A 139 17.41 51.47 -35.09
C PRO A 139 16.67 50.24 -34.56
N PRO A 140 15.32 50.18 -34.64
CA PRO A 140 14.60 48.97 -34.27
C PRO A 140 15.11 47.81 -35.13
N GLY A 141 15.82 46.87 -34.50
CA GLY A 141 16.34 45.70 -35.19
C GLY A 141 15.19 44.94 -35.83
N LYS A 142 15.36 44.53 -37.10
CA LYS A 142 14.38 43.68 -37.79
C LYS A 142 14.07 42.47 -36.90
N PRO A 143 12.78 42.12 -36.66
CA PRO A 143 12.44 41.06 -35.74
C PRO A 143 13.07 39.73 -36.20
N THR A 144 14.06 39.27 -35.44
CA THR A 144 14.73 37.97 -35.65
C THR A 144 13.83 36.86 -35.13
N ARG A 145 13.23 36.05 -36.02
CA ARG A 145 12.46 34.87 -35.62
C ARG A 145 13.36 33.62 -35.71
N ARG A 146 13.14 32.66 -34.82
CA ARG A 146 13.76 31.33 -34.90
C ARG A 146 13.05 30.53 -35.98
N LEU A 147 13.83 29.80 -36.77
CA LEU A 147 13.36 28.87 -37.80
C LEU A 147 13.79 27.47 -37.40
N TYR A 148 12.83 26.57 -37.30
CA TYR A 148 13.00 25.16 -37.00
C TYR A 148 12.88 24.38 -38.31
N LEU A 149 13.99 23.78 -38.74
CA LEU A 149 14.04 22.90 -39.91
C LEU A 149 14.10 21.45 -39.45
N SER A 150 13.32 20.59 -40.08
CA SER A 150 13.29 19.17 -39.77
C SER A 150 13.02 18.34 -41.02
N ALA A 151 13.68 17.21 -41.18
CA ALA A 151 13.45 16.30 -42.30
C ALA A 151 13.57 14.83 -41.89
N ASN A 152 12.81 13.97 -42.56
CA ASN A 152 12.71 12.53 -42.34
C ASN A 152 12.96 11.77 -43.66
N THR A 153 13.76 10.71 -43.60
CA THR A 153 13.98 9.74 -44.69
C THR A 153 12.89 8.68 -44.64
N CYS A 154 11.96 8.70 -45.60
CA CYS A 154 10.86 7.75 -45.68
C CYS A 154 11.21 6.47 -46.46
N ARG A 155 12.23 6.53 -47.33
CA ARG A 155 12.88 5.37 -47.96
C ARG A 155 14.37 5.64 -48.16
N GLN A 156 15.19 4.61 -48.02
CA GLN A 156 16.62 4.62 -48.31
C GLN A 156 16.98 3.43 -49.22
N PRO A 157 18.08 3.50 -49.99
CA PRO A 157 18.53 2.40 -50.82
C PRO A 157 18.79 1.12 -50.02
N ARG A 158 18.37 -0.04 -50.56
CA ARG A 158 18.54 -1.36 -49.95
C ARG A 158 19.80 -2.04 -50.47
N ALA A 159 20.54 -2.71 -49.58
CA ALA A 159 21.69 -3.53 -49.97
C ALA A 159 21.24 -4.76 -50.77
N VAL A 160 22.01 -5.16 -51.78
CA VAL A 160 21.69 -6.29 -52.67
C VAL A 160 22.74 -7.38 -52.54
N GLY A 161 22.30 -8.54 -52.01
CA GLY A 161 23.13 -9.72 -51.77
C GLY A 161 23.35 -10.01 -50.29
N PRO A 162 24.14 -11.05 -49.94
CA PRO A 162 24.25 -11.61 -48.58
C PRO A 162 24.96 -10.70 -47.54
N LYS A 163 25.15 -9.41 -47.83
CA LYS A 163 25.70 -8.39 -46.93
C LYS A 163 24.60 -7.50 -46.35
N GLU A 164 23.50 -8.09 -45.87
CA GLU A 164 22.31 -7.39 -45.35
C GLU A 164 22.55 -6.51 -44.09
N LYS A 165 23.80 -6.38 -43.64
CA LYS A 165 24.21 -5.58 -42.46
C LYS A 165 24.84 -4.22 -42.79
N ASN A 166 25.13 -3.92 -44.05
CA ASN A 166 25.70 -2.61 -44.42
C ASN A 166 24.58 -1.57 -44.55
N LEU A 167 24.58 -0.57 -43.66
CA LEU A 167 23.69 0.59 -43.75
C LEU A 167 24.02 1.47 -44.97
N PRO A 168 23.02 2.00 -45.70
CA PRO A 168 23.27 3.01 -46.72
C PRO A 168 23.73 4.32 -46.06
N PRO A 169 24.56 5.13 -46.75
CA PRO A 169 24.87 6.49 -46.32
C PRO A 169 23.61 7.32 -46.05
N GLN A 170 23.57 8.04 -44.94
CA GLN A 170 22.46 8.89 -44.56
C GLN A 170 22.43 10.20 -45.38
N LEU A 171 21.24 10.79 -45.54
CA LEU A 171 21.07 12.08 -46.21
C LEU A 171 21.82 13.20 -45.46
N ILE A 172 22.10 14.30 -46.16
CA ILE A 172 22.79 15.46 -45.59
C ILE A 172 21.96 16.73 -45.82
N LEU A 173 21.68 17.46 -44.75
CA LEU A 173 21.06 18.78 -44.75
C LEU A 173 22.14 19.87 -44.75
N SER A 174 22.08 20.78 -45.72
CA SER A 174 22.96 21.96 -45.80
C SER A 174 22.14 23.24 -45.79
N VAL A 175 22.54 24.26 -45.04
CA VAL A 175 21.79 25.53 -44.91
C VAL A 175 22.65 26.74 -45.28
N SER A 176 22.08 27.68 -46.04
CA SER A 176 22.73 28.92 -46.47
C SER A 176 21.81 30.14 -46.36
N ASN A 177 22.38 31.25 -45.91
CA ASN A 177 21.76 32.59 -45.89
C ASN A 177 22.24 33.49 -47.04
N SER A 178 23.00 32.95 -47.99
CA SER A 178 23.56 33.70 -49.13
C SER A 178 22.74 33.48 -50.39
N THR A 179 22.18 34.58 -50.91
CA THR A 179 21.47 34.65 -52.20
C THR A 179 22.34 34.31 -53.41
N ALA A 180 23.67 34.38 -53.27
CA ALA A 180 24.61 34.08 -54.35
C ALA A 180 24.81 32.57 -54.62
N ALA A 181 24.40 31.69 -53.69
CA ALA A 181 24.61 30.24 -53.82
C ALA A 181 23.45 29.49 -54.50
N GLY A 182 22.22 30.01 -54.39
CA GLY A 182 20.98 29.42 -54.96
C GLY A 182 20.53 28.12 -54.30
N CYS A 183 21.42 27.13 -54.20
CA CYS A 183 21.20 25.87 -53.51
C CYS A 183 22.51 25.42 -52.83
N PRO A 184 22.57 25.36 -51.49
CA PRO A 184 23.74 24.82 -50.81
C PRO A 184 23.85 23.31 -51.10
N LYS A 185 25.05 22.86 -51.43
CA LYS A 185 25.37 21.44 -51.60
C LYS A 185 26.36 21.05 -50.50
N ALA A 186 26.19 19.86 -49.93
CA ALA A 186 27.10 19.34 -48.94
C ALA A 186 28.55 19.35 -49.47
N SER A 187 29.47 19.87 -48.65
CA SER A 187 30.88 19.94 -49.00
C SER A 187 31.64 18.72 -48.45
N ASN A 188 32.66 18.25 -49.16
CA ASN A 188 33.46 17.10 -48.74
C ASN A 188 34.96 17.48 -48.69
N PRO A 189 35.62 17.48 -47.51
CA PRO A 189 35.08 17.16 -46.19
C PRO A 189 34.04 18.18 -45.68
N LEU A 190 33.14 17.73 -44.81
CA LEU A 190 32.09 18.54 -44.18
C LEU A 190 32.70 19.76 -43.49
N ARG A 191 32.23 20.97 -43.83
CA ARG A 191 32.71 22.22 -43.24
C ARG A 191 31.83 22.70 -42.09
N ASP A 192 32.49 22.87 -40.94
CA ASP A 192 32.14 23.73 -39.81
C ASP A 192 30.64 24.05 -39.62
N GLY A 193 29.96 23.18 -38.86
CA GLY A 193 28.65 23.39 -38.24
C GLY A 193 27.40 23.49 -39.14
N ARG A 194 27.55 23.73 -40.44
CA ARG A 194 26.43 24.05 -41.37
C ARG A 194 25.87 22.89 -42.19
N ASP A 195 26.65 21.83 -42.35
CA ASP A 195 26.20 20.56 -42.94
C ASP A 195 25.85 19.59 -41.78
N LYS A 196 24.64 19.01 -41.80
CA LYS A 196 24.13 18.06 -40.80
C LYS A 196 23.73 16.76 -41.47
N VAL A 197 24.39 15.66 -41.10
CA VAL A 197 24.01 14.31 -41.53
C VAL A 197 22.73 13.90 -40.79
N PHE A 198 21.84 13.17 -41.44
CA PHE A 198 20.67 12.60 -40.80
C PHE A 198 21.10 11.46 -39.86
N GLU A 199 20.56 11.44 -38.65
CA GLU A 199 20.79 10.43 -37.63
C GLU A 199 19.59 9.48 -37.64
N GLU A 200 19.81 8.20 -37.95
CA GLU A 200 18.75 7.19 -38.04
C GLU A 200 17.54 7.66 -38.89
N GLY A 201 17.85 8.32 -40.01
CA GLY A 201 16.86 8.80 -40.97
C GLY A 201 16.14 10.09 -40.58
N ALA A 202 16.51 10.77 -39.50
CA ALA A 202 15.93 12.08 -39.16
C ALA A 202 17.01 13.17 -39.00
N VAL A 203 16.64 14.43 -39.19
CA VAL A 203 17.48 15.58 -38.85
C VAL A 203 16.64 16.71 -38.29
N VAL A 204 17.16 17.38 -37.26
CA VAL A 204 16.61 18.62 -36.69
C VAL A 204 17.69 19.69 -36.67
N TYR A 205 17.36 20.90 -37.13
CA TYR A 205 18.29 22.03 -37.18
C TYR A 205 17.55 23.35 -36.96
N ASN A 206 17.93 24.08 -35.91
CA ASN A 206 17.39 25.42 -35.66
C ASN A 206 18.41 26.50 -36.05
N LEU A 207 17.88 27.65 -36.50
CA LEU A 207 18.67 28.84 -36.79
C LEU A 207 17.85 30.11 -36.54
N THR A 208 18.53 31.24 -36.38
CA THR A 208 17.90 32.57 -36.43
C THR A 208 18.15 33.21 -37.79
N ALA A 209 17.11 33.76 -38.40
CA ALA A 209 17.17 34.30 -39.75
C ALA A 209 16.47 35.67 -39.86
N THR A 210 17.01 36.54 -40.73
CA THR A 210 16.52 37.91 -40.99
C THR A 210 16.13 38.14 -42.46
N GLY A 211 16.29 37.12 -43.31
CA GLY A 211 16.06 37.13 -44.76
C GLY A 211 15.87 35.70 -45.29
N ASP A 212 15.94 35.54 -46.61
CA ASP A 212 15.72 34.25 -47.27
C ASP A 212 16.73 33.18 -46.83
N ILE A 213 16.22 31.97 -46.57
CA ILE A 213 17.04 30.80 -46.19
C ILE A 213 16.93 29.74 -47.26
N TYR A 214 18.08 29.31 -47.78
CA TYR A 214 18.21 28.23 -48.76
C TYR A 214 18.62 26.94 -48.06
N ILE A 215 17.95 25.86 -48.43
CA ILE A 215 18.08 24.54 -47.82
C ILE A 215 18.41 23.54 -48.93
N GLY A 216 19.46 22.76 -48.73
CA GLY A 216 19.88 21.69 -49.61
C GLY A 216 19.74 20.36 -48.90
N ILE A 217 19.14 19.36 -49.55
CA ILE A 217 19.17 17.97 -49.09
C ILE A 217 19.92 17.15 -50.13
N THR A 218 21.13 16.72 -49.78
CA THR A 218 22.04 15.96 -50.64
C THR A 218 21.94 14.47 -50.30
N ALA A 219 21.69 13.65 -51.33
CA ALA A 219 21.87 12.20 -51.23
C ALA A 219 23.34 11.86 -51.53
N PRO A 220 24.07 11.16 -50.65
CA PRO A 220 25.42 10.71 -50.95
C PRO A 220 25.46 9.76 -52.16
N ASN A 221 26.64 9.59 -52.75
CA ASN A 221 26.87 8.50 -53.69
C ASN A 221 26.87 7.18 -52.93
N VAL A 222 26.03 6.24 -53.37
CA VAL A 222 26.04 4.85 -52.87
C VAL A 222 26.88 3.96 -53.80
N SER A 223 27.44 2.88 -53.25
CA SER A 223 28.10 1.87 -54.08
C SER A 223 27.08 1.11 -54.93
N SER A 224 27.53 0.39 -55.96
CA SER A 224 26.69 -0.51 -56.76
C SER A 224 26.12 -1.70 -55.96
N GLU A 225 26.45 -1.83 -54.67
CA GLU A 225 25.86 -2.80 -53.75
C GLU A 225 24.48 -2.36 -53.24
N PHE A 226 24.05 -1.11 -53.49
CA PHE A 226 22.73 -0.60 -53.10
C PHE A 226 21.84 -0.32 -54.31
N GLN A 227 20.54 -0.60 -54.19
CA GLN A 227 19.51 -0.29 -55.19
C GLN A 227 18.37 0.52 -54.56
N GLU A 228 17.47 1.04 -55.41
CA GLU A 228 16.42 2.03 -55.09
C GLU A 228 16.93 3.48 -54.91
N VAL A 229 15.99 4.39 -54.63
CA VAL A 229 16.19 5.83 -54.48
C VAL A 229 15.89 6.27 -53.06
N TYR A 230 16.45 7.40 -52.62
CA TYR A 230 15.99 8.01 -51.38
C TYR A 230 14.61 8.62 -51.59
N ASN A 231 13.74 8.52 -50.59
CA ASN A 231 12.53 9.33 -50.47
C ASN A 231 12.61 10.03 -49.12
N PHE A 232 12.43 11.34 -49.09
CA PHE A 232 12.44 12.12 -47.85
C PHE A 232 11.30 13.11 -47.82
N GLU A 233 10.98 13.58 -46.61
CA GLU A 233 10.03 14.64 -46.31
C GLU A 233 10.76 15.76 -45.54
N VAL A 234 10.62 17.01 -45.96
CA VAL A 234 11.22 18.19 -45.30
C VAL A 234 10.17 19.21 -44.93
N ALA A 235 10.32 19.82 -43.75
CA ALA A 235 9.41 20.82 -43.23
C ALA A 235 10.17 21.94 -42.51
N ALA A 236 9.52 23.10 -42.44
CA ALA A 236 10.00 24.32 -41.80
C ALA A 236 8.88 24.90 -40.93
N SER A 237 9.21 25.38 -39.73
CA SER A 237 8.25 26.02 -38.80
C SER A 237 8.91 27.12 -38.01
N THR A 238 8.13 28.06 -37.46
CA THR A 238 8.65 29.08 -36.53
C THR A 238 8.44 28.75 -35.05
N ASP A 239 7.69 27.69 -34.74
CA ASP A 239 7.13 27.49 -33.41
C ASP A 239 7.80 26.29 -32.68
N ASP A 240 7.89 25.11 -33.32
CA ASP A 240 8.73 23.97 -32.91
C ASP A 240 9.05 23.10 -34.15
N PHE A 241 9.91 22.08 -34.03
CA PHE A 241 10.19 21.16 -35.14
C PHE A 241 8.94 20.38 -35.59
N PHE A 242 8.74 20.28 -36.90
CA PHE A 242 7.63 19.51 -37.48
C PHE A 242 7.90 18.00 -37.47
N HIS A 243 9.15 17.57 -37.64
CA HIS A 243 9.58 16.22 -37.29
C HIS A 243 10.57 16.31 -36.12
N LYS A 244 10.28 15.58 -35.06
CA LYS A 244 11.05 15.59 -33.82
C LYS A 244 11.35 14.17 -33.40
N TYR A 245 12.55 13.92 -32.91
CA TYR A 245 12.90 12.67 -32.24
C TYR A 245 13.39 12.98 -30.82
N VAL A 246 13.24 12.01 -29.93
CA VAL A 246 13.72 12.07 -28.53
C VAL A 246 14.77 10.97 -28.36
N GLU A 247 15.90 11.32 -27.74
CA GLU A 247 17.02 10.39 -27.51
C GLU A 247 16.63 9.18 -26.64
N GLN A 248 17.43 8.12 -26.72
CA GLN A 248 17.05 6.75 -26.30
C GLN A 248 16.63 6.59 -24.84
N ASP A 249 17.17 7.39 -23.91
CA ASP A 249 16.93 7.24 -22.47
C ASP A 249 15.50 7.61 -22.01
N ASN A 250 14.66 8.19 -22.88
CA ASN A 250 13.36 8.71 -22.51
C ASN A 250 12.20 8.06 -23.29
N SER A 251 12.00 6.74 -23.08
CA SER A 251 10.86 6.02 -23.66
C SER A 251 9.54 6.35 -22.95
N GLU A 252 8.55 6.76 -23.74
CA GLU A 252 7.16 6.97 -23.31
C GLU A 252 6.32 5.67 -23.34
N LEU A 253 6.88 4.60 -23.90
CA LEU A 253 6.24 3.29 -24.03
C LEU A 253 6.79 2.32 -22.98
N LEU A 254 5.88 1.70 -22.23
CA LEU A 254 6.16 0.73 -21.19
C LEU A 254 5.71 -0.66 -21.65
N TRP A 255 6.61 -1.63 -21.61
CA TRP A 255 6.26 -3.05 -21.73
C TRP A 255 5.70 -3.54 -20.39
N MET A 256 4.51 -4.15 -20.41
CA MET A 256 3.87 -4.67 -19.19
C MET A 256 4.21 -6.14 -18.96
N ASP A 257 3.89 -6.99 -19.94
CA ASP A 257 4.18 -8.43 -19.94
C ASP A 257 3.95 -9.04 -21.34
N SER A 258 4.32 -10.30 -21.49
CA SER A 258 4.10 -11.11 -22.69
C SER A 258 3.78 -12.57 -22.35
N ASP A 259 3.20 -13.27 -23.32
CA ASP A 259 3.15 -14.74 -23.39
C ASP A 259 3.88 -15.21 -24.67
N SER A 260 3.71 -16.48 -25.07
CA SER A 260 4.36 -17.02 -26.26
C SER A 260 3.84 -16.45 -27.59
N SER A 261 2.73 -15.73 -27.59
CA SER A 261 2.07 -15.24 -28.82
C SER A 261 1.45 -13.84 -28.70
N SER A 262 1.46 -13.24 -27.51
CA SER A 262 0.81 -11.97 -27.21
C SER A 262 1.71 -11.09 -26.36
N ALA A 263 1.59 -9.77 -26.52
CA ALA A 263 2.30 -8.79 -25.72
C ALA A 263 1.43 -7.58 -25.40
N LEU A 264 1.60 -7.03 -24.20
CA LEU A 264 0.88 -5.84 -23.75
C LEU A 264 1.85 -4.70 -23.48
N LEU A 265 1.64 -3.57 -24.16
CA LEU A 265 2.39 -2.35 -23.98
C LEU A 265 1.43 -1.18 -23.72
N VAL A 266 1.85 -0.22 -22.91
CA VAL A 266 1.06 0.97 -22.54
C VAL A 266 1.93 2.23 -22.55
N THR A 267 1.35 3.38 -22.86
CA THR A 267 2.06 4.66 -22.68
C THR A 267 2.15 5.03 -21.20
N ARG A 268 3.03 5.98 -20.87
CA ARG A 268 2.93 6.75 -19.62
C ARG A 268 1.61 7.54 -19.58
N ASN A 269 1.31 8.14 -18.42
CA ASN A 269 0.11 8.95 -18.21
C ASN A 269 0.10 10.15 -19.17
N LEU A 270 -0.96 10.31 -19.97
CA LEU A 270 -1.11 11.44 -20.88
C LEU A 270 -1.43 12.77 -20.17
N THR A 271 -1.78 12.70 -18.90
CA THR A 271 -1.97 13.86 -18.02
C THR A 271 -1.77 13.47 -16.56
N ASN A 272 -1.34 14.43 -15.74
CA ASN A 272 -1.36 14.35 -14.28
C ASN A 272 -2.57 15.11 -13.67
N SER A 273 -3.38 15.77 -14.51
CA SER A 273 -4.59 16.51 -14.12
C SER A 273 -5.83 15.63 -14.20
N LYS A 274 -6.57 15.50 -13.09
CA LYS A 274 -7.85 14.77 -13.06
C LYS A 274 -8.96 15.47 -13.86
N GLY A 275 -8.86 16.78 -14.09
CA GLY A 275 -9.84 17.54 -14.89
C GLY A 275 -9.82 17.18 -16.37
N ASP A 276 -8.66 16.83 -16.91
CA ASP A 276 -8.48 16.54 -18.34
C ASP A 276 -8.91 15.13 -18.75
N ILE A 277 -9.20 14.24 -17.79
CA ILE A 277 -9.46 12.81 -18.04
C ILE A 277 -10.58 12.61 -19.06
N ARG A 278 -11.74 13.26 -18.87
CA ARG A 278 -12.88 13.13 -19.79
C ARG A 278 -12.55 13.66 -21.20
N ARG A 279 -11.84 14.78 -21.27
CA ARG A 279 -11.43 15.41 -22.54
C ARG A 279 -10.51 14.47 -23.32
N ILE A 280 -9.46 13.95 -22.69
CA ILE A 280 -8.48 13.06 -23.33
C ILE A 280 -9.11 11.71 -23.72
N MET A 281 -9.97 11.13 -22.89
CA MET A 281 -10.68 9.88 -23.23
C MET A 281 -11.67 10.02 -24.39
N SER A 282 -12.08 11.26 -24.74
CA SER A 282 -12.94 11.56 -25.89
C SER A 282 -12.18 11.92 -27.18
N GLN A 283 -10.85 11.97 -27.15
CA GLN A 283 -10.00 12.31 -28.30
C GLN A 283 -9.59 11.07 -29.11
N ASP A 284 -9.22 11.30 -30.37
CA ASP A 284 -8.60 10.30 -31.23
C ASP A 284 -7.28 9.78 -30.64
N LEU A 285 -6.91 8.53 -30.95
CA LEU A 285 -5.70 7.87 -30.44
C LEU A 285 -4.42 8.68 -30.77
N PRO A 286 -3.75 9.28 -29.77
CA PRO A 286 -2.70 10.28 -30.01
C PRO A 286 -1.37 9.69 -30.52
N TYR A 287 -1.16 8.38 -30.39
CA TYR A 287 0.05 7.70 -30.87
C TYR A 287 -0.26 6.60 -31.89
N ASP A 288 0.71 6.34 -32.74
CA ASP A 288 0.88 5.09 -33.46
C ASP A 288 2.11 4.36 -32.91
N LEU A 289 2.12 3.03 -33.00
CA LEU A 289 3.24 2.19 -32.56
C LEU A 289 3.68 1.28 -33.70
N TYR A 290 4.98 1.33 -34.01
CA TYR A 290 5.64 0.52 -35.03
C TYR A 290 6.46 -0.56 -34.34
N VAL A 291 6.22 -1.83 -34.69
CA VAL A 291 6.88 -3.00 -34.08
C VAL A 291 7.50 -3.86 -35.16
N SER A 292 8.73 -4.32 -34.91
CA SER A 292 9.38 -5.37 -35.69
C SER A 292 10.20 -6.29 -34.81
N ASN A 293 10.45 -7.51 -35.30
CA ASN A 293 11.45 -8.41 -34.75
C ASN A 293 12.83 -7.73 -34.73
N LYS A 294 13.63 -7.95 -33.70
CA LYS A 294 14.96 -7.33 -33.54
C LYS A 294 15.97 -7.70 -34.65
N ASN A 295 15.72 -8.78 -35.39
CA ASN A 295 16.49 -9.17 -36.57
C ASN A 295 16.02 -8.51 -37.88
N TRP A 296 14.98 -7.66 -37.84
CA TRP A 296 14.41 -7.02 -39.03
C TRP A 296 15.21 -5.78 -39.44
N THR A 297 16.04 -5.93 -40.47
CA THR A 297 17.02 -4.91 -40.88
C THR A 297 16.44 -3.73 -41.67
N ASP A 298 15.23 -3.86 -42.22
CA ASP A 298 14.55 -2.86 -43.04
C ASP A 298 14.29 -1.51 -42.34
N MET A 299 14.33 -1.48 -41.00
CA MET A 299 14.19 -0.26 -40.19
C MET A 299 15.53 0.43 -39.86
N ASN A 300 16.66 -0.27 -39.97
CA ASN A 300 17.96 0.22 -39.52
C ASN A 300 18.38 1.45 -40.33
N GLY A 301 18.84 2.53 -39.70
CA GLY A 301 19.14 3.79 -40.38
C GLY A 301 17.89 4.63 -40.69
N MET A 302 16.71 4.25 -40.19
CA MET A 302 15.46 5.01 -40.29
C MET A 302 14.67 5.00 -38.96
N THR A 303 15.28 4.61 -37.84
CA THR A 303 14.56 4.43 -36.57
C THR A 303 14.05 5.73 -35.93
N HIS A 304 14.63 6.89 -36.27
CA HIS A 304 14.13 8.21 -35.85
C HIS A 304 13.12 8.83 -36.85
N SER A 305 12.91 8.20 -38.01
CA SER A 305 12.07 8.74 -39.09
C SER A 305 10.63 8.24 -39.02
N ALA A 306 9.68 9.11 -38.64
CA ALA A 306 8.26 8.75 -38.55
C ALA A 306 7.68 8.15 -39.85
N CYS A 307 8.01 8.75 -41.01
CA CYS A 307 7.55 8.24 -42.31
C CYS A 307 8.35 7.03 -42.81
N GLY A 308 9.58 6.83 -42.31
CA GLY A 308 10.39 5.63 -42.54
C GLY A 308 9.78 4.43 -41.83
N LEU A 309 9.58 4.54 -40.52
CA LEU A 309 8.90 3.56 -39.66
C LEU A 309 7.55 3.11 -40.24
N GLN A 310 6.74 4.05 -40.73
CA GLN A 310 5.45 3.77 -41.37
C GLN A 310 5.55 2.88 -42.62
N ARG A 311 6.71 2.84 -43.29
CA ARG A 311 6.93 2.07 -44.52
C ARG A 311 7.77 0.81 -44.33
N SER A 312 8.56 0.72 -43.26
CA SER A 312 9.50 -0.37 -43.02
C SER A 312 9.16 -1.29 -41.85
N ALA A 313 8.31 -0.90 -40.91
CA ALA A 313 7.97 -1.76 -39.78
C ALA A 313 7.09 -2.95 -40.17
N GLN A 314 7.30 -4.11 -39.53
CA GLN A 314 6.54 -5.34 -39.78
C GLN A 314 5.08 -5.24 -39.32
N ILE A 315 4.86 -4.62 -38.16
CA ILE A 315 3.54 -4.47 -37.55
C ILE A 315 3.32 -2.98 -37.26
N MET A 316 2.15 -2.48 -37.65
CA MET A 316 1.71 -1.11 -37.41
C MET A 316 0.42 -1.10 -36.59
N ALA A 317 0.48 -0.55 -35.39
CA ALA A 317 -0.66 -0.36 -34.51
C ALA A 317 -1.14 1.10 -34.59
N ASN A 318 -2.27 1.32 -35.26
CA ASN A 318 -2.81 2.65 -35.50
C ASN A 318 -4.35 2.66 -35.47
N SER A 319 -4.95 3.84 -35.63
CA SER A 319 -6.41 3.98 -35.63
C SER A 319 -7.12 3.19 -36.75
N ALA A 320 -6.43 2.86 -37.84
CA ALA A 320 -6.99 2.08 -38.95
C ALA A 320 -6.88 0.56 -38.71
N SER A 321 -5.84 0.08 -38.01
CA SER A 321 -5.65 -1.34 -37.70
C SER A 321 -6.78 -1.87 -36.81
N ASN A 322 -7.26 -1.06 -35.87
CA ASN A 322 -8.43 -1.36 -35.03
C ASN A 322 -9.72 -1.70 -35.80
N ASN A 323 -9.92 -1.15 -36.99
CA ASN A 323 -11.13 -1.38 -37.79
C ASN A 323 -11.05 -2.68 -38.60
N ASN A 324 -9.89 -3.36 -38.59
CA ASN A 324 -9.70 -4.65 -39.25
C ASN A 324 -9.74 -5.77 -38.20
N LEU A 325 -10.81 -6.60 -38.23
CA LEU A 325 -10.97 -7.73 -37.30
C LEU A 325 -9.82 -8.75 -37.36
N ASN A 326 -9.06 -8.80 -38.46
CA ASN A 326 -7.92 -9.70 -38.63
C ASN A 326 -6.58 -9.02 -38.28
N SER A 327 -6.59 -7.82 -37.68
CA SER A 327 -5.35 -7.17 -37.25
C SER A 327 -4.72 -7.91 -36.06
N PRO A 328 -3.40 -8.16 -36.06
CA PRO A 328 -2.70 -8.75 -34.91
C PRO A 328 -2.54 -7.77 -33.74
N VAL A 329 -3.13 -6.57 -33.80
CA VAL A 329 -3.05 -5.57 -32.72
C VAL A 329 -4.35 -4.81 -32.51
N LYS A 330 -4.76 -4.75 -31.23
CA LYS A 330 -5.85 -3.93 -30.72
C LYS A 330 -5.25 -2.77 -29.92
N THR A 331 -5.56 -1.53 -30.29
CA THR A 331 -5.15 -0.33 -29.55
C THR A 331 -6.34 0.46 -29.04
N ALA A 332 -6.27 0.98 -27.82
CA ALA A 332 -7.39 1.70 -27.19
C ALA A 332 -6.90 2.71 -26.15
N MET A 333 -7.70 3.73 -25.89
CA MET A 333 -7.55 4.56 -24.69
C MET A 333 -7.99 3.77 -23.45
N THR A 334 -7.24 3.89 -22.36
CA THR A 334 -7.49 3.18 -21.10
C THR A 334 -7.22 4.07 -19.89
N LEU A 335 -7.93 3.80 -18.79
CA LEU A 335 -7.68 4.41 -17.47
C LEU A 335 -6.97 3.44 -16.51
N ARG A 336 -6.57 2.25 -17.01
CA ARG A 336 -6.11 1.13 -16.17
C ARG A 336 -4.74 1.37 -15.54
N GLY A 337 -4.54 0.74 -14.39
CA GLY A 337 -3.33 0.86 -13.57
C GLY A 337 -3.31 2.10 -12.66
N PRO A 338 -2.17 2.37 -12.00
CA PRO A 338 -2.10 3.30 -10.88
C PRO A 338 -2.57 4.72 -11.20
N GLY A 339 -3.42 5.27 -10.33
CA GLY A 339 -3.89 6.66 -10.38
C GLY A 339 -5.11 6.94 -11.26
N GLY A 340 -5.53 5.98 -12.12
CA GLY A 340 -6.72 6.14 -12.96
C GLY A 340 -6.56 7.17 -14.09
N PHE A 341 -5.32 7.43 -14.55
CA PHE A 341 -5.04 8.43 -15.58
C PHE A 341 -5.10 7.85 -17.00
N PRO A 342 -5.51 8.64 -18.02
CA PRO A 342 -5.51 8.23 -19.42
C PRO A 342 -4.14 7.78 -19.92
N LYS A 343 -4.12 6.64 -20.61
CA LYS A 343 -3.00 6.05 -21.34
C LYS A 343 -3.52 5.46 -22.65
N GLN A 344 -2.64 5.25 -23.62
CA GLN A 344 -2.94 4.41 -24.78
C GLN A 344 -2.37 3.00 -24.56
N GLN A 345 -3.20 1.99 -24.76
CA GLN A 345 -2.88 0.57 -24.66
C GLN A 345 -2.67 0.00 -26.07
N PHE A 346 -1.72 -0.93 -26.18
CA PHE A 346 -1.43 -1.72 -27.38
C PHE A 346 -1.35 -3.19 -26.98
N TYR A 347 -2.32 -3.99 -27.42
CA TYR A 347 -2.38 -5.43 -27.16
C TYR A 347 -2.16 -6.17 -28.47
N PHE A 348 -1.04 -6.87 -28.56
CA PHE A 348 -0.63 -7.68 -29.71
C PHE A 348 -1.04 -9.14 -29.50
N VAL A 349 -1.40 -9.82 -30.59
CA VAL A 349 -1.70 -11.26 -30.67
C VAL A 349 -1.07 -11.85 -31.92
N ALA A 350 -0.85 -13.16 -31.94
CA ALA A 350 -0.17 -13.88 -33.04
C ALA A 350 1.26 -13.39 -33.34
N LEU A 351 2.00 -12.99 -32.29
CA LEU A 351 3.45 -12.88 -32.31
C LEU A 351 4.10 -14.28 -32.34
N ASN A 352 5.37 -14.35 -32.71
CA ASN A 352 6.17 -15.57 -32.66
C ASN A 352 6.65 -15.83 -31.23
N GLU A 353 6.75 -17.09 -30.82
CA GLU A 353 7.33 -17.48 -29.52
C GLU A 353 8.84 -17.23 -29.44
N SER A 354 9.36 -17.09 -28.22
CA SER A 354 10.79 -16.92 -27.92
C SER A 354 11.52 -15.88 -28.80
N THR A 355 10.84 -14.77 -29.10
CA THR A 355 11.29 -13.79 -30.11
C THR A 355 11.43 -12.39 -29.49
N ASP A 356 12.56 -11.75 -29.75
CA ASP A 356 12.80 -10.35 -29.40
C ASP A 356 12.17 -9.40 -30.42
N TYR A 357 11.47 -8.38 -29.92
CA TYR A 357 10.81 -7.32 -30.67
C TYR A 357 11.26 -5.94 -30.16
N THR A 358 11.25 -4.96 -31.06
CA THR A 358 11.51 -3.56 -30.75
C THR A 358 10.29 -2.75 -31.17
N GLY A 359 9.73 -1.98 -30.23
CA GLY A 359 8.60 -1.09 -30.45
C GLY A 359 9.01 0.38 -30.42
N ILE A 360 8.67 1.14 -31.45
CA ILE A 360 8.94 2.59 -31.55
C ILE A 360 7.62 3.35 -31.59
N LEU A 361 7.40 4.17 -30.56
CA LEU A 361 6.19 4.97 -30.39
C LEU A 361 6.31 6.30 -31.13
N VAL A 362 5.27 6.70 -31.87
CA VAL A 362 5.22 7.97 -32.59
C VAL A 362 3.94 8.71 -32.24
N ARG A 363 4.06 9.94 -31.73
CA ARG A 363 2.92 10.83 -31.53
C ARG A 363 2.49 11.44 -32.86
N LYS A 364 1.19 11.39 -33.14
CA LYS A 364 0.59 12.02 -34.31
C LYS A 364 0.66 13.54 -34.22
N ALA A 365 0.89 14.19 -35.35
CA ALA A 365 0.58 15.61 -35.52
C ALA A 365 -0.91 15.82 -35.21
N ASN A 366 -1.24 16.81 -34.40
CA ASN A 366 -2.60 17.02 -33.89
C ASN A 366 -3.50 17.73 -34.92
N ILE A 367 -3.74 17.06 -36.05
CA ILE A 367 -4.55 17.56 -37.18
C ILE A 367 -5.92 16.90 -37.09
N THR A 368 -6.92 17.58 -36.53
CA THR A 368 -8.26 17.00 -36.38
C THR A 368 -8.96 16.85 -37.74
N ALA A 369 -9.86 15.89 -37.84
CA ALA A 369 -10.66 15.67 -39.06
C ALA A 369 -11.65 16.82 -39.36
N HIS A 370 -11.82 17.77 -38.43
CA HIS A 370 -12.58 19.00 -38.62
C HIS A 370 -11.76 20.08 -39.37
N GLU A 371 -10.48 20.23 -39.01
CA GLU A 371 -9.56 21.20 -39.65
C GLU A 371 -9.23 20.82 -41.10
N LYS A 372 -9.33 19.53 -41.48
CA LYS A 372 -9.21 19.10 -42.88
C LYS A 372 -10.33 19.58 -43.82
N ARG A 373 -11.37 20.25 -43.31
CA ARG A 373 -12.54 20.68 -44.12
C ARG A 373 -12.84 22.18 -44.12
N GLN A 374 -12.21 22.99 -43.28
CA GLN A 374 -12.43 24.44 -43.24
C GLN A 374 -11.15 25.21 -42.98
N ALA A 375 -10.82 26.12 -43.92
CA ALA A 375 -9.74 27.12 -43.87
C ALA A 375 -8.28 26.62 -43.80
N GLY A 376 -7.39 27.32 -44.51
CA GLY A 376 -5.95 27.10 -44.42
C GLY A 376 -5.36 27.86 -43.23
N GLY A 377 -4.61 27.16 -42.38
CA GLY A 377 -4.00 27.71 -41.17
C GLY A 377 -3.59 26.60 -40.22
N ALA A 378 -2.50 25.89 -40.55
CA ALA A 378 -1.98 24.80 -39.72
C ALA A 378 -1.05 25.36 -38.64
N THR A 379 -1.47 25.32 -37.39
CA THR A 379 -0.62 25.63 -36.23
C THR A 379 -0.69 24.49 -35.22
N GLY A 380 0.25 23.55 -35.34
CA GLY A 380 0.41 22.45 -34.39
C GLY A 380 1.75 21.73 -34.63
N PRO A 381 2.43 21.27 -33.56
CA PRO A 381 3.66 20.50 -33.70
C PRO A 381 3.37 19.20 -34.46
N GLY A 382 4.31 18.81 -35.33
CA GLY A 382 4.17 17.62 -36.15
C GLY A 382 4.50 16.32 -35.40
N SER A 383 5.05 15.33 -36.10
CA SER A 383 5.29 14.00 -35.52
C SER A 383 6.49 13.97 -34.55
N ILE A 384 6.30 13.31 -33.40
CA ILE A 384 7.36 13.08 -32.41
C ILE A 384 7.63 11.58 -32.31
N VAL A 385 8.85 11.16 -32.62
CA VAL A 385 9.35 9.79 -32.45
C VAL A 385 10.04 9.67 -31.09
N TYR A 386 9.72 8.64 -30.32
CA TYR A 386 10.30 8.39 -29.00
C TYR A 386 11.33 7.25 -29.04
N GLY A 387 12.18 7.20 -28.01
CA GLY A 387 13.14 6.11 -27.81
C GLY A 387 12.48 4.74 -27.88
N ALA A 388 13.18 3.79 -28.50
CA ALA A 388 12.70 2.44 -28.71
C ALA A 388 12.54 1.66 -27.39
N THR A 389 11.51 0.81 -27.31
CA THR A 389 11.26 -0.10 -26.19
C THR A 389 11.36 -1.53 -26.69
N ASP A 390 12.38 -2.25 -26.22
CA ASP A 390 12.53 -3.68 -26.48
C ASP A 390 11.60 -4.51 -25.57
N PHE A 391 11.08 -5.61 -26.11
CA PHE A 391 10.30 -6.60 -25.38
C PHE A 391 10.43 -7.97 -26.05
N ASN A 392 10.31 -9.06 -25.28
CA ASN A 392 10.39 -10.42 -25.81
C ASN A 392 9.08 -11.18 -25.57
N THR A 393 8.77 -12.16 -26.42
CA THR A 393 7.75 -13.18 -26.14
C THR A 393 8.33 -14.32 -25.30
N LYS A 394 7.45 -15.06 -24.63
CA LYS A 394 7.81 -16.23 -23.81
C LYS A 394 7.99 -17.49 -24.66
N SER A 395 8.57 -18.51 -24.04
CA SER A 395 8.79 -19.86 -24.59
C SER A 395 7.76 -20.88 -24.10
N GLY A 396 7.21 -20.65 -22.90
CA GLY A 396 6.19 -21.48 -22.28
C GLY A 396 4.79 -21.08 -22.72
N THR A 397 3.90 -22.06 -22.76
CA THR A 397 2.46 -21.89 -23.09
C THR A 397 1.56 -21.94 -21.85
N ASN A 398 2.14 -22.15 -20.68
CA ASN A 398 1.51 -22.21 -19.35
C ASN A 398 1.28 -20.83 -18.70
N CYS A 399 1.80 -19.76 -19.30
CA CYS A 399 1.49 -18.38 -18.95
C CYS A 399 0.78 -17.70 -20.13
N GLN A 400 -0.31 -16.97 -19.89
CA GLN A 400 -1.09 -16.27 -20.92
C GLN A 400 -1.39 -14.84 -20.46
N VAL A 401 -1.26 -13.84 -21.35
CA VAL A 401 -1.53 -12.42 -21.02
C VAL A 401 -3.02 -12.19 -20.87
N VAL A 402 -3.42 -11.64 -19.73
CA VAL A 402 -4.79 -11.17 -19.50
C VAL A 402 -4.83 -9.65 -19.37
N THR A 403 -5.85 -9.06 -19.99
CA THR A 403 -6.16 -7.63 -19.94
C THR A 403 -7.67 -7.46 -20.14
N ASP A 404 -8.15 -6.23 -20.08
CA ASP A 404 -9.55 -5.85 -20.28
C ASP A 404 -10.55 -6.47 -19.26
N LEU A 405 -10.08 -6.98 -18.10
CA LEU A 405 -10.91 -7.46 -16.97
C LEU A 405 -11.90 -6.38 -16.49
N GLU A 406 -13.12 -6.75 -16.12
CA GLU A 406 -14.18 -5.81 -15.70
C GLU A 406 -14.07 -5.47 -14.21
N PHE A 407 -13.88 -6.49 -13.37
CA PHE A 407 -13.76 -6.32 -11.93
C PHE A 407 -12.32 -6.00 -11.52
N CYS A 408 -11.35 -6.87 -11.82
CA CYS A 408 -9.93 -6.67 -11.53
C CYS A 408 -9.23 -5.77 -12.57
N ASP A 409 -9.73 -4.54 -12.68
CA ASP A 409 -9.39 -3.54 -13.68
C ASP A 409 -7.91 -3.09 -13.72
N GLU A 410 -7.19 -3.17 -12.60
CA GLU A 410 -5.74 -2.93 -12.53
C GLU A 410 -4.86 -4.06 -13.11
N ILE A 411 -5.40 -5.25 -13.35
CA ILE A 411 -4.61 -6.44 -13.71
C ILE A 411 -4.35 -6.49 -15.23
N GLN A 412 -3.06 -6.47 -15.58
CA GLN A 412 -2.56 -6.31 -16.95
C GLN A 412 -1.18 -6.99 -17.10
N TYR A 413 -1.15 -8.33 -17.02
CA TYR A 413 0.10 -9.13 -17.07
C TYR A 413 -0.17 -10.59 -17.46
N ALA A 414 0.89 -11.39 -17.59
CA ALA A 414 0.78 -12.82 -17.84
C ALA A 414 0.40 -13.59 -16.57
N VAL A 415 -0.54 -14.52 -16.67
CA VAL A 415 -1.10 -15.31 -15.57
C VAL A 415 -1.08 -16.79 -15.92
N PRO A 416 -1.16 -17.71 -14.94
CA PRO A 416 -1.17 -19.13 -15.24
C PRO A 416 -2.36 -19.47 -16.14
N GLY A 417 -2.11 -20.15 -17.24
CA GLY A 417 -3.07 -20.40 -18.30
C GLY A 417 -2.93 -21.81 -18.88
N ASN A 418 -3.98 -22.26 -19.56
CA ASN A 418 -3.96 -23.50 -20.31
C ASN A 418 -4.61 -23.25 -21.68
N PRO A 419 -3.82 -23.17 -22.78
CA PRO A 419 -4.32 -22.82 -24.10
C PRO A 419 -5.19 -23.91 -24.73
N GLN A 420 -5.14 -25.14 -24.22
CA GLN A 420 -6.05 -26.22 -24.64
C GLN A 420 -7.46 -26.06 -24.05
N LYS A 421 -7.63 -25.16 -23.06
CA LYS A 421 -8.89 -24.95 -22.34
C LYS A 421 -9.43 -23.53 -22.45
N TYR A 422 -8.55 -22.52 -22.50
CA TYR A 422 -8.93 -21.11 -22.55
C TYR A 422 -8.07 -20.32 -23.56
N ASN A 423 -8.73 -19.51 -24.38
CA ASN A 423 -8.05 -18.36 -25.00
C ASN A 423 -7.89 -17.23 -23.98
N ASN A 424 -7.02 -16.26 -24.27
CA ASN A 424 -6.67 -15.19 -23.32
C ASN A 424 -7.89 -14.42 -22.80
N THR A 425 -8.90 -14.15 -23.64
CA THR A 425 -10.14 -13.45 -23.24
C THR A 425 -11.01 -14.29 -22.30
N ALA A 426 -11.18 -15.59 -22.59
CA ALA A 426 -11.94 -16.50 -21.74
C ALA A 426 -11.21 -16.77 -20.41
N LEU A 427 -9.88 -16.82 -20.43
CA LEU A 427 -9.04 -16.94 -19.24
C LEU A 427 -9.17 -15.69 -18.35
N ALA A 428 -9.05 -14.50 -18.94
CA ALA A 428 -9.25 -13.23 -18.25
C ALA A 428 -10.62 -13.20 -17.54
N LYS A 429 -11.69 -13.56 -18.26
CA LYS A 429 -13.04 -13.64 -17.67
C LYS A 429 -13.13 -14.68 -16.55
N ALA A 430 -12.54 -15.87 -16.70
CA ALA A 430 -12.59 -16.90 -15.68
C ALA A 430 -11.93 -16.47 -14.36
N TYR A 431 -10.77 -15.81 -14.43
CA TYR A 431 -10.11 -15.20 -13.27
C TYR A 431 -10.92 -14.04 -12.67
N ASP A 432 -11.49 -13.18 -13.52
CA ASP A 432 -12.25 -12.01 -13.10
C ASP A 432 -13.56 -12.39 -12.38
N ASP A 433 -14.30 -13.37 -12.94
CA ASP A 433 -15.50 -13.94 -12.32
C ASP A 433 -15.17 -14.61 -10.97
N TYR A 434 -14.05 -15.34 -10.89
CA TYR A 434 -13.59 -15.95 -9.64
C TYR A 434 -13.29 -14.89 -8.58
N ALA A 435 -12.49 -13.87 -8.91
CA ALA A 435 -12.16 -12.77 -7.99
C ALA A 435 -13.42 -12.01 -7.54
N LYS A 436 -14.34 -11.70 -8.46
CA LYS A 436 -15.63 -11.05 -8.19
C LYS A 436 -16.50 -11.90 -7.24
N SER A 437 -16.53 -13.22 -7.43
CA SER A 437 -17.29 -14.14 -6.55
C SER A 437 -16.73 -14.19 -5.13
N MET A 438 -15.39 -14.13 -4.98
CA MET A 438 -14.73 -14.08 -3.67
C MET A 438 -14.95 -12.73 -2.99
N TYR A 439 -14.96 -11.63 -3.75
CA TYR A 439 -15.24 -10.28 -3.25
C TYR A 439 -16.66 -10.12 -2.69
N ALA A 440 -17.66 -10.75 -3.33
CA ALA A 440 -19.05 -10.71 -2.87
C ALA A 440 -19.26 -11.24 -1.43
N ASN A 441 -18.34 -12.04 -0.90
CA ASN A 441 -18.34 -12.45 0.51
C ASN A 441 -17.83 -11.33 1.44
N PHE A 442 -16.82 -10.59 1.01
CA PHE A 442 -16.29 -9.43 1.73
C PHE A 442 -17.25 -8.23 1.70
N GLU A 443 -17.95 -8.00 0.59
CA GLU A 443 -19.00 -6.98 0.48
C GLU A 443 -20.10 -7.20 1.55
N LYS A 444 -20.50 -8.46 1.80
CA LYS A 444 -21.43 -8.81 2.89
C LYS A 444 -20.88 -8.54 4.28
N VAL A 445 -19.56 -8.54 4.47
CA VAL A 445 -18.92 -8.11 5.73
C VAL A 445 -18.96 -6.58 5.82
N MET A 446 -18.63 -5.86 4.74
CA MET A 446 -18.67 -4.40 4.71
C MET A 446 -20.09 -3.82 4.92
N MET A 447 -21.14 -4.48 4.42
CA MET A 447 -22.54 -4.10 4.70
C MET A 447 -22.92 -4.14 6.18
N GLN A 448 -22.18 -4.86 7.03
CA GLN A 448 -22.38 -4.91 8.48
C GLN A 448 -21.61 -3.79 9.22
N ILE A 449 -20.89 -2.94 8.50
CA ILE A 449 -20.05 -1.87 9.04
C ILE A 449 -20.69 -0.52 8.68
N PRO A 450 -20.90 0.38 9.65
CA PRO A 450 -21.64 1.63 9.41
C PRO A 450 -20.77 2.67 8.67
N CYS A 451 -20.62 2.49 7.36
CA CYS A 451 -19.78 3.34 6.49
C CYS A 451 -20.21 4.80 6.44
N GLY A 452 -21.52 5.08 6.49
CA GLY A 452 -22.09 6.43 6.43
C GLY A 452 -22.17 7.15 7.78
N ALA A 453 -21.50 6.66 8.83
CA ALA A 453 -21.65 7.21 10.17
C ALA A 453 -21.00 8.61 10.32
N GLY A 454 -21.52 9.39 11.27
CA GLY A 454 -20.98 10.69 11.65
C GLY A 454 -19.51 10.59 12.09
N ARG A 455 -18.77 11.72 12.08
CA ARG A 455 -17.29 11.73 12.28
C ARG A 455 -16.86 11.01 13.58
N THR A 456 -17.69 11.00 14.62
CA THR A 456 -17.50 10.31 15.92
C THR A 456 -17.64 8.78 15.88
N SER A 457 -18.15 8.22 14.79
CA SER A 457 -18.53 6.80 14.67
C SER A 457 -17.83 6.11 13.48
N ARG A 458 -16.88 6.80 12.83
CA ARG A 458 -16.04 6.23 11.77
C ARG A 458 -14.90 5.43 12.39
N TYR A 459 -14.58 4.29 11.80
CA TYR A 459 -13.48 3.43 12.25
C TYR A 459 -12.09 3.99 11.95
N SER A 460 -12.01 4.99 11.07
CA SER A 460 -10.81 5.78 10.79
C SER A 460 -11.23 7.19 10.37
N LEU A 461 -10.40 8.19 10.70
CA LEU A 461 -10.59 9.58 10.29
C LEU A 461 -9.91 9.89 8.96
N ALA A 462 -8.95 9.05 8.53
CA ALA A 462 -8.16 9.22 7.31
C ALA A 462 -8.48 8.19 6.21
N ARG A 463 -9.20 7.10 6.55
CA ARG A 463 -9.61 6.04 5.63
C ARG A 463 -11.12 5.86 5.68
N THR A 464 -11.75 5.74 4.53
CA THR A 464 -13.19 5.50 4.37
C THR A 464 -13.46 4.02 4.07
N CYS A 465 -14.72 3.59 4.08
CA CYS A 465 -15.05 2.25 3.58
C CYS A 465 -14.58 2.05 2.13
N ASP A 466 -14.53 3.10 1.32
CA ASP A 466 -14.07 3.03 -0.07
C ASP A 466 -12.57 2.72 -0.13
N ASP A 467 -11.74 3.30 0.75
CA ASP A 467 -10.33 2.91 0.89
C ASP A 467 -10.18 1.41 1.22
N CYS A 468 -10.95 0.91 2.19
CA CYS A 468 -10.94 -0.50 2.55
C CYS A 468 -11.38 -1.40 1.40
N MET A 469 -12.48 -1.02 0.73
CA MET A 469 -13.03 -1.74 -0.42
C MET A 469 -12.04 -1.78 -1.58
N THR A 470 -11.38 -0.67 -1.90
CA THR A 470 -10.33 -0.59 -2.93
C THR A 470 -9.09 -1.38 -2.53
N ALA A 471 -8.60 -1.26 -1.29
CA ALA A 471 -7.43 -2.00 -0.82
C ALA A 471 -7.66 -3.52 -0.84
N TYR A 472 -8.81 -3.99 -0.33
CA TYR A 472 -9.16 -5.40 -0.34
C TYR A 472 -9.41 -5.93 -1.76
N LYS A 473 -10.09 -5.16 -2.63
CA LYS A 473 -10.26 -5.50 -4.06
C LYS A 473 -8.90 -5.72 -4.71
N ARG A 474 -7.98 -4.76 -4.55
CA ARG A 474 -6.64 -4.80 -5.13
C ARG A 474 -5.84 -6.00 -4.64
N TRP A 475 -5.81 -6.23 -3.33
CA TRP A 475 -5.17 -7.41 -2.74
C TRP A 475 -5.75 -8.72 -3.27
N LEU A 476 -7.08 -8.86 -3.25
CA LEU A 476 -7.77 -10.05 -3.72
C LEU A 476 -7.44 -10.35 -5.18
N CYS A 477 -7.51 -9.34 -6.05
CA CYS A 477 -7.14 -9.47 -7.46
C CYS A 477 -5.69 -9.96 -7.62
N THR A 478 -4.72 -9.38 -6.91
CA THR A 478 -3.31 -9.80 -7.02
C THR A 478 -3.06 -11.23 -6.49
N VAL A 479 -3.73 -11.66 -5.41
CA VAL A 479 -3.50 -13.02 -4.86
C VAL A 479 -4.33 -14.12 -5.53
N SER A 480 -5.47 -13.78 -6.16
CA SER A 480 -6.28 -14.72 -6.93
C SER A 480 -5.82 -14.86 -8.38
N ILE A 481 -5.19 -13.81 -8.92
CA ILE A 481 -4.68 -13.70 -10.29
C ILE A 481 -3.15 -13.46 -10.23
N PRO A 482 -2.35 -14.48 -9.88
CA PRO A 482 -0.91 -14.32 -9.70
C PRO A 482 -0.19 -14.08 -11.03
N ARG A 483 0.93 -13.34 -10.99
CA ARG A 483 1.75 -13.09 -12.19
C ARG A 483 2.62 -14.31 -12.50
N CYS A 484 2.67 -14.69 -13.77
CA CYS A 484 3.23 -15.94 -14.27
C CYS A 484 4.48 -15.72 -15.12
N GLU A 485 5.52 -16.47 -14.76
CA GLU A 485 6.77 -16.61 -15.49
C GLU A 485 6.94 -18.02 -16.03
N ASP A 486 7.62 -18.12 -17.17
CA ASP A 486 8.01 -19.39 -17.76
C ASP A 486 8.80 -20.24 -16.76
N PHE A 487 8.60 -21.55 -16.79
CA PHE A 487 9.38 -22.46 -15.94
C PHE A 487 10.89 -22.36 -16.22
N ALA A 488 11.27 -22.08 -17.48
CA ALA A 488 12.65 -21.85 -17.91
C ALA A 488 13.23 -20.49 -17.48
N SER A 489 12.43 -19.57 -16.93
CA SER A 489 12.90 -18.24 -16.51
C SER A 489 13.90 -18.35 -15.35
N ASN A 490 15.06 -17.72 -15.50
CA ASN A 490 16.12 -17.65 -14.46
C ASN A 490 15.85 -16.58 -13.39
N ASN A 491 14.61 -16.07 -13.32
CA ASN A 491 14.22 -15.03 -12.37
C ASN A 491 14.23 -15.56 -10.92
N ALA A 492 15.19 -15.08 -10.13
CA ALA A 492 15.36 -15.45 -8.72
C ALA A 492 14.20 -15.01 -7.79
N PHE A 493 13.33 -14.11 -8.26
CA PHE A 493 12.16 -13.62 -7.54
C PHE A 493 10.91 -14.49 -7.76
N ALA A 494 10.98 -15.51 -8.63
CA ALA A 494 9.84 -16.31 -9.03
C ALA A 494 9.85 -17.72 -8.41
N LEU A 495 8.77 -18.10 -7.71
CA LEU A 495 8.65 -19.40 -7.05
C LEU A 495 7.98 -20.44 -7.94
N VAL A 496 8.53 -21.65 -8.00
CA VAL A 496 7.87 -22.80 -8.66
C VAL A 496 6.56 -23.14 -7.92
N ARG A 497 5.48 -23.31 -8.70
CA ARG A 497 4.15 -23.75 -8.26
C ARG A 497 3.69 -24.97 -9.04
N ASN A 498 2.81 -25.76 -8.41
CA ASN A 498 2.08 -26.87 -9.05
C ASN A 498 2.99 -27.89 -9.80
N ALA A 499 4.20 -28.14 -9.28
CA ALA A 499 5.25 -28.94 -9.91
C ALA A 499 4.85 -30.40 -10.22
N GLY A 500 3.89 -30.96 -9.48
CA GLY A 500 3.38 -32.32 -9.68
C GLY A 500 2.36 -32.47 -10.82
N GLN A 501 1.80 -31.37 -11.35
CA GLN A 501 0.88 -31.42 -12.49
C GLN A 501 1.65 -31.62 -13.81
N ALA A 502 0.98 -32.14 -14.84
CA ALA A 502 1.52 -32.16 -16.20
C ALA A 502 1.35 -30.78 -16.86
N PHE A 503 2.27 -30.41 -17.74
CA PHE A 503 2.11 -29.24 -18.62
C PHE A 503 0.90 -29.42 -19.55
N PRO A 504 0.35 -28.34 -20.16
CA PRO A 504 -0.80 -28.42 -21.07
C PRO A 504 -0.59 -29.33 -22.30
N ASN A 505 0.65 -29.64 -22.67
CA ASN A 505 1.01 -30.59 -23.73
C ASN A 505 1.14 -32.05 -23.25
N GLY A 506 0.87 -32.33 -21.97
CA GLY A 506 0.93 -33.65 -21.35
C GLY A 506 2.32 -34.07 -20.82
N THR A 507 3.38 -33.28 -21.04
CA THR A 507 4.70 -33.60 -20.47
C THR A 507 4.76 -33.30 -18.97
N LYS A 508 5.78 -33.81 -18.28
CA LYS A 508 6.04 -33.55 -16.86
C LYS A 508 7.46 -33.06 -16.67
N LEU A 509 7.74 -32.46 -15.51
CA LEU A 509 9.10 -32.18 -15.07
C LEU A 509 9.93 -33.46 -14.97
N SER A 510 11.26 -33.32 -15.09
CA SER A 510 12.19 -34.44 -14.89
C SER A 510 12.10 -35.00 -13.47
N THR A 511 12.47 -36.27 -13.30
CA THR A 511 12.48 -36.93 -11.98
C THR A 511 13.30 -36.16 -10.96
N ASP A 512 14.44 -35.59 -11.37
CA ASP A 512 15.30 -34.81 -10.48
C ASP A 512 14.63 -33.51 -10.02
N ALA A 513 13.99 -32.78 -10.94
CA ALA A 513 13.21 -31.60 -10.59
C ALA A 513 12.00 -31.94 -9.69
N LEU A 514 11.32 -33.07 -9.94
CA LEU A 514 10.24 -33.56 -9.07
C LEU A 514 10.75 -33.96 -7.68
N ASN A 515 11.97 -34.50 -7.56
CA ASN A 515 12.59 -34.77 -6.26
C ASN A 515 12.97 -33.48 -5.52
N THR A 516 13.45 -32.46 -6.23
CA THR A 516 13.77 -31.14 -5.66
C THR A 516 12.50 -30.42 -5.16
N PHE A 517 11.46 -30.32 -5.99
CA PHE A 517 10.25 -29.55 -5.66
C PHE A 517 9.19 -30.35 -4.89
N GLY A 518 9.16 -31.68 -5.02
CA GLY A 518 8.18 -32.55 -4.36
C GLY A 518 8.27 -32.56 -2.84
N ASN A 519 9.45 -32.28 -2.29
CA ASN A 519 9.67 -32.12 -0.85
C ASN A 519 9.22 -30.75 -0.30
N LEU A 520 8.79 -29.82 -1.17
CA LEU A 520 8.38 -28.46 -0.81
C LEU A 520 6.86 -28.31 -0.99
N PRO A 521 6.05 -28.31 0.10
CA PRO A 521 4.59 -28.31 0.00
C PRO A 521 4.02 -27.14 -0.82
N PHE A 522 4.67 -25.96 -0.74
CA PHE A 522 4.27 -24.76 -1.46
C PHE A 522 4.56 -24.82 -2.97
N SER A 523 5.45 -25.71 -3.42
CA SER A 523 5.76 -25.92 -4.84
C SER A 523 4.85 -26.95 -5.50
N MET A 524 4.08 -27.72 -4.72
CA MET A 524 3.17 -28.76 -5.22
C MET A 524 1.73 -28.29 -5.46
N VAL A 525 1.40 -27.06 -5.07
CA VAL A 525 0.07 -26.43 -5.25
C VAL A 525 0.22 -24.99 -5.72
N SER A 526 -0.85 -24.41 -6.27
CA SER A 526 -0.98 -22.97 -6.49
C SER A 526 -1.50 -22.26 -5.22
N ARG A 527 -1.55 -20.92 -5.25
CA ARG A 527 -2.11 -20.12 -4.14
C ARG A 527 -3.56 -20.41 -3.81
N ASN A 528 -4.35 -20.80 -4.81
CA ASN A 528 -5.76 -21.08 -4.65
C ASN A 528 -6.15 -22.33 -5.46
N PRO A 529 -7.13 -23.13 -4.98
CA PRO A 529 -7.55 -24.35 -5.66
C PRO A 529 -8.18 -24.10 -7.05
N PHE A 530 -8.64 -22.88 -7.35
CA PHE A 530 -9.23 -22.57 -8.66
C PHE A 530 -8.18 -22.69 -9.78
N ILE A 531 -6.95 -22.25 -9.56
CA ILE A 531 -5.86 -22.44 -10.54
C ILE A 531 -5.61 -23.94 -10.77
N ASP A 532 -5.40 -24.72 -9.70
CA ASP A 532 -5.03 -26.14 -9.82
C ASP A 532 -6.15 -27.03 -10.39
N GLN A 533 -7.40 -26.75 -10.03
CA GLN A 533 -8.57 -27.58 -10.39
C GLN A 533 -9.27 -27.09 -11.67
N THR A 534 -9.33 -25.78 -11.90
CA THR A 534 -10.10 -25.18 -13.00
C THR A 534 -9.21 -24.74 -14.14
N ILE A 535 -8.11 -24.02 -13.88
CA ILE A 535 -7.22 -23.56 -14.97
C ILE A 535 -6.32 -24.69 -15.47
N GLN A 536 -5.74 -25.47 -14.54
CA GLN A 536 -4.83 -26.58 -14.82
C GLN A 536 -3.64 -26.16 -15.73
N PRO A 537 -2.83 -25.16 -15.33
CA PRO A 537 -1.73 -24.62 -16.14
C PRO A 537 -0.50 -25.55 -16.20
N GLY A 538 -0.46 -26.62 -15.41
CA GLY A 538 0.75 -27.38 -15.15
C GLY A 538 1.72 -26.67 -14.21
N PRO A 539 3.01 -27.06 -14.20
CA PRO A 539 4.05 -26.38 -13.46
C PRO A 539 4.31 -24.98 -14.03
N TYR A 540 4.42 -23.96 -13.19
CA TYR A 540 4.76 -22.59 -13.60
C TYR A 540 5.62 -21.91 -12.53
N LYS A 541 6.19 -20.74 -12.86
CA LYS A 541 6.83 -19.87 -11.87
C LYS A 541 5.93 -18.68 -11.56
N GLU A 542 5.75 -18.39 -10.27
CA GLU A 542 4.95 -17.28 -9.77
C GLU A 542 5.85 -16.13 -9.33
N MET A 543 5.60 -14.94 -9.86
CA MET A 543 6.11 -13.70 -9.28
C MET A 543 5.26 -13.29 -8.08
N LEU A 544 5.88 -13.23 -6.89
CA LEU A 544 5.15 -12.97 -5.65
C LEU A 544 4.59 -11.53 -5.61
N PRO A 545 3.44 -11.29 -4.95
CA PRO A 545 2.99 -9.95 -4.64
C PRO A 545 3.93 -9.28 -3.64
N CYS A 546 4.07 -7.95 -3.74
CA CYS A 546 4.77 -7.16 -2.74
C CYS A 546 3.98 -7.13 -1.41
N GLU A 547 4.68 -7.10 -0.29
CA GLU A 547 4.07 -7.13 1.05
C GLU A 547 3.18 -5.89 1.35
N ASP A 548 3.49 -4.75 0.72
CA ASP A 548 2.75 -3.49 0.83
C ASP A 548 1.26 -3.62 0.49
N ILE A 549 0.91 -4.50 -0.46
CA ILE A 549 -0.47 -4.79 -0.84
C ILE A 549 -1.25 -5.39 0.36
N CYS A 550 -0.62 -6.27 1.13
CA CYS A 550 -1.25 -6.83 2.34
C CYS A 550 -1.38 -5.75 3.44
N TYR A 551 -0.30 -5.02 3.73
CA TYR A 551 -0.34 -4.00 4.78
C TYR A 551 -1.32 -2.87 4.47
N ASN A 552 -1.54 -2.54 3.20
CA ASN A 552 -2.56 -1.58 2.78
C ASN A 552 -3.99 -2.05 3.13
N VAL A 553 -4.31 -3.35 3.01
CA VAL A 553 -5.58 -3.90 3.50
C VAL A 553 -5.71 -3.72 5.01
N VAL A 554 -4.67 -4.09 5.77
CA VAL A 554 -4.66 -3.97 7.24
C VAL A 554 -4.77 -2.50 7.70
N GLN A 555 -4.15 -1.57 6.97
CA GLN A 555 -4.19 -0.13 7.25
C GLN A 555 -5.53 0.52 6.88
N SER A 556 -6.10 0.12 5.74
CA SER A 556 -7.28 0.77 5.18
C SER A 556 -8.59 0.22 5.73
N CYS A 557 -8.61 -1.03 6.24
CA CYS A 557 -9.83 -1.68 6.71
C CYS A 557 -10.08 -1.60 8.22
N PRO A 558 -11.35 -1.69 8.65
CA PRO A 558 -11.72 -1.74 10.06
C PRO A 558 -11.04 -2.91 10.78
N ALA A 559 -10.36 -2.64 11.90
CA ALA A 559 -9.66 -3.64 12.70
C ALA A 559 -10.57 -4.81 13.17
N LYS A 560 -11.89 -4.58 13.24
CA LYS A 560 -12.90 -5.61 13.56
C LYS A 560 -13.02 -6.72 12.50
N ILE A 561 -12.65 -6.47 11.24
CA ILE A 561 -12.56 -7.51 10.19
C ILE A 561 -11.38 -8.45 10.47
N GLY A 562 -10.35 -7.95 11.16
CA GLY A 562 -9.32 -8.79 11.77
C GLY A 562 -8.22 -9.27 10.83
N PHE A 563 -8.06 -8.66 9.64
CA PHE A 563 -6.94 -8.92 8.73
C PHE A 563 -5.58 -8.77 9.42
N VAL A 564 -4.63 -9.65 9.08
CA VAL A 564 -3.25 -9.66 9.59
C VAL A 564 -2.33 -10.13 8.46
N CYS A 565 -1.18 -9.47 8.31
CA CYS A 565 -0.14 -9.91 7.37
C CYS A 565 0.90 -10.80 8.07
N PRO A 566 1.45 -11.81 7.37
CA PRO A 566 2.59 -12.56 7.89
C PRO A 566 3.80 -11.62 8.07
N ARG A 567 4.65 -11.90 9.06
CA ARG A 567 5.87 -11.11 9.33
C ARG A 567 7.04 -11.64 8.49
N PRO A 568 7.97 -10.78 8.01
CA PRO A 568 9.10 -11.20 7.17
C PRO A 568 9.93 -12.38 7.68
N LYS A 569 10.08 -12.53 9.01
CA LYS A 569 10.84 -13.63 9.64
C LYS A 569 10.07 -14.97 9.73
N LEU A 570 8.85 -15.07 9.19
CA LEU A 570 8.08 -16.31 9.15
C LEU A 570 8.25 -17.01 7.81
N VAL A 571 8.44 -18.33 7.83
CA VAL A 571 8.50 -19.19 6.63
C VAL A 571 7.31 -18.95 5.69
N ALA A 572 6.11 -18.75 6.26
CA ALA A 572 4.90 -18.44 5.49
C ALA A 572 4.96 -17.11 4.72
N PHE A 573 5.76 -16.14 5.16
CA PHE A 573 5.96 -14.87 4.46
C PHE A 573 6.74 -15.08 3.16
N GLN A 574 7.89 -15.75 3.25
CA GLN A 574 8.83 -15.95 2.13
C GLN A 574 8.20 -16.64 0.92
N TYR A 575 7.14 -17.44 1.13
CA TYR A 575 6.40 -18.13 0.07
C TYR A 575 5.06 -17.47 -0.31
N SER A 576 4.72 -16.34 0.33
CA SER A 576 3.46 -15.62 0.12
C SER A 576 3.65 -14.19 -0.40
N TYR A 577 4.72 -13.51 0.01
CA TYR A 577 5.02 -12.13 -0.38
C TYR A 577 6.53 -11.98 -0.52
N GLY A 578 6.98 -10.91 -1.17
CA GLY A 578 8.36 -10.44 -1.01
C GLY A 578 8.43 -8.92 -0.81
N GLN A 579 9.64 -8.42 -0.61
CA GLN A 579 9.89 -7.07 -0.10
C GLN A 579 10.43 -6.16 -1.20
N ARG A 580 10.02 -4.89 -1.28
CA ARG A 580 10.67 -3.97 -2.22
C ARG A 580 12.06 -3.61 -1.68
N ASP A 581 13.07 -3.60 -2.54
CA ASP A 581 14.36 -3.00 -2.20
C ASP A 581 14.18 -1.48 -1.96
N ALA A 582 14.86 -0.95 -0.96
CA ALA A 582 14.81 0.47 -0.59
C ALA A 582 15.57 1.36 -1.58
N ASN A 583 16.51 0.82 -2.37
CA ASN A 583 17.37 1.60 -3.28
C ASN A 583 17.21 1.25 -4.77
N GLY A 584 16.27 0.36 -5.15
CA GLY A 584 16.08 -0.09 -6.53
C GLY A 584 15.06 0.74 -7.33
N PRO A 585 15.32 1.12 -8.59
CA PRO A 585 14.33 1.78 -9.44
C PRO A 585 13.26 0.78 -9.89
N ALA A 586 12.08 0.84 -9.28
CA ALA A 586 10.90 0.03 -9.64
C ALA A 586 11.13 -1.51 -9.70
N GLY A 587 12.14 -2.01 -8.99
CA GLY A 587 12.49 -3.42 -8.90
C GLY A 587 11.45 -4.24 -8.13
N GLY A 588 11.31 -5.51 -8.51
CA GLY A 588 10.35 -6.46 -7.93
C GLY A 588 10.66 -6.89 -6.49
N PRO A 589 9.81 -7.75 -5.91
CA PRO A 589 9.96 -8.17 -4.53
C PRO A 589 11.16 -9.12 -4.32
N THR A 590 12.09 -8.73 -3.45
CA THR A 590 13.24 -9.53 -3.01
C THR A 590 12.81 -10.69 -2.10
N PRO A 591 13.42 -11.89 -2.21
CA PRO A 591 13.31 -12.92 -1.19
C PRO A 591 14.33 -12.62 -0.09
N SER A 592 14.05 -13.03 1.15
CA SER A 592 15.14 -13.25 2.10
C SER A 592 16.02 -14.38 1.56
N ALA A 593 17.34 -14.20 1.56
CA ALA A 593 18.27 -15.11 0.89
C ALA A 593 18.04 -16.58 1.29
N ILE A 594 17.98 -17.45 0.29
CA ILE A 594 17.96 -18.90 0.46
C ILE A 594 19.42 -19.35 0.58
N ASP A 595 19.96 -19.36 1.81
CA ASP A 595 21.15 -20.16 2.06
C ASP A 595 20.79 -21.64 1.91
N SER A 596 21.48 -22.28 0.98
CA SER A 596 21.19 -23.67 0.61
C SER A 596 21.79 -24.59 1.66
N ALA A 597 20.91 -25.34 2.34
CA ALA A 597 21.31 -26.38 3.28
C ALA A 597 21.95 -27.57 2.55
N ASN A 598 23.25 -27.46 2.29
CA ASN A 598 24.17 -28.58 2.07
C ASN A 598 25.27 -28.43 3.12
N GLY A 599 25.46 -29.47 3.95
CA GLY A 599 26.51 -29.46 4.96
C GLY A 599 27.81 -30.04 4.44
N ASP A 600 28.90 -29.71 5.14
CA ASP A 600 30.03 -30.58 5.44
C ASP A 600 30.60 -30.12 6.80
N GLY A 601 31.24 -31.02 7.54
CA GLY A 601 31.50 -30.87 8.98
C GLY A 601 32.97 -30.63 9.39
N ASP A 602 33.17 -30.64 10.71
CA ASP A 602 34.45 -30.73 11.47
C ASP A 602 35.63 -29.83 11.05
N SER A 603 36.02 -28.91 11.93
CA SER A 603 37.07 -29.17 12.95
C SER A 603 37.40 -27.90 13.76
N ASP A 604 37.84 -28.09 15.00
CA ASP A 604 38.31 -27.03 15.91
C ASP A 604 39.81 -26.67 15.68
N ASP A 605 40.25 -25.66 16.44
CA ASP A 605 41.62 -25.35 16.90
C ASP A 605 42.50 -24.29 16.18
N ASP A 606 42.95 -23.35 17.05
CA ASP A 606 44.21 -22.58 17.15
C ASP A 606 44.59 -21.36 16.24
N ASP A 607 44.73 -20.21 16.92
CA ASP A 607 45.82 -19.18 16.94
C ASP A 607 46.54 -18.77 15.61
N ASP A 608 46.88 -17.49 15.34
CA ASP A 608 47.59 -16.53 16.20
C ASP A 608 47.68 -15.09 15.61
N ASP A 609 48.04 -14.13 16.47
CA ASP A 609 48.59 -12.76 16.33
C ASP A 609 48.48 -11.89 15.03
N GLY A 610 47.77 -10.75 15.18
CA GLY A 610 48.42 -9.45 15.46
C GLY A 610 48.99 -8.56 14.34
N LEU A 611 48.49 -7.31 14.21
CA LEU A 611 49.30 -6.08 14.36
C LEU A 611 48.49 -4.76 14.33
N LEU A 612 48.99 -3.76 15.07
CA LEU A 612 48.39 -2.44 15.32
C LEU A 612 48.77 -1.38 14.27
N HIS A 613 47.94 -0.32 14.13
CA HIS A 613 48.47 1.04 14.33
C HIS A 613 47.41 2.08 14.76
N SER A 614 47.88 3.09 15.49
CA SER A 614 47.10 3.98 16.36
C SER A 614 46.87 5.39 15.79
N THR A 615 45.65 5.91 15.97
CA THR A 615 45.27 7.31 16.27
C THR A 615 45.95 8.51 15.55
N THR A 616 45.12 9.42 15.00
CA THR A 616 44.82 10.72 15.69
C THR A 616 43.60 11.45 15.08
N ARG A 617 42.85 12.14 15.95
CA ARG A 617 41.75 13.12 15.71
C ARG A 617 42.28 14.52 16.12
N PRO A 618 41.67 15.69 15.79
CA PRO A 618 40.24 16.07 15.81
C PRO A 618 39.76 16.79 14.51
N ALA A 619 38.58 17.39 14.36
CA ALA A 619 37.17 17.18 14.80
C ALA A 619 36.31 18.15 13.92
N HIS A 620 34.97 18.18 13.88
CA HIS A 620 33.89 17.58 14.67
C HIS A 620 32.81 16.96 13.77
N ALA A 621 31.90 16.16 14.33
CA ALA A 621 30.64 15.78 13.70
C ALA A 621 29.54 15.59 14.75
N PHE A 622 28.31 15.94 14.38
CA PHE A 622 27.12 15.91 15.23
C PHE A 622 26.77 14.44 15.60
N GLN A 623 26.79 14.11 16.89
CA GLN A 623 26.65 12.71 17.34
C GLN A 623 25.17 12.38 17.57
N LEU A 624 24.62 11.55 16.68
CA LEU A 624 23.36 10.84 16.93
C LEU A 624 23.58 9.83 18.07
N ASP A 625 22.67 9.83 19.04
CA ASP A 625 22.75 8.94 20.21
C ASP A 625 22.23 7.54 19.87
N THR A 626 23.13 6.68 19.40
CA THR A 626 22.82 5.30 19.01
C THR A 626 22.81 4.37 20.22
N THR A 627 21.88 4.56 21.16
CA THR A 627 21.61 3.56 22.20
C THR A 627 21.00 2.31 21.58
N MET A 628 21.83 1.35 21.15
CA MET A 628 21.37 0.00 20.80
C MET A 628 20.67 -0.60 22.02
N THR A 629 19.35 -0.67 21.98
CA THR A 629 18.57 -1.32 23.03
C THR A 629 18.69 -2.83 22.83
N THR A 630 19.72 -3.44 23.43
CA THR A 630 19.84 -4.90 23.52
C THR A 630 18.61 -5.47 24.22
N LEU A 631 17.83 -6.28 23.50
CA LEU A 631 16.72 -7.05 24.09
C LEU A 631 17.30 -8.07 25.08
N SER A 632 17.23 -7.74 26.37
CA SER A 632 17.49 -8.66 27.47
C SER A 632 16.25 -9.51 27.72
N LEU A 633 16.43 -10.83 27.86
CA LEU A 633 15.38 -11.71 28.36
C LEU A 633 15.27 -11.52 29.87
N GLN A 634 14.08 -11.22 30.37
CA GLN A 634 13.84 -11.12 31.81
C GLN A 634 13.83 -12.50 32.46
N ASP A 635 14.52 -12.63 33.61
CA ASP A 635 14.48 -13.82 34.44
C ASP A 635 13.08 -14.05 35.04
N VAL A 636 12.72 -15.32 35.24
CA VAL A 636 11.40 -15.71 35.78
C VAL A 636 11.35 -15.49 37.30
N ASP A 637 10.87 -14.32 37.74
CA ASP A 637 10.54 -14.07 39.16
C ASP A 637 9.02 -14.08 39.45
N ASN A 638 8.57 -15.17 40.06
CA ASN A 638 7.20 -15.37 40.52
C ASN A 638 7.04 -15.21 42.06
N ARG A 639 8.10 -14.81 42.78
CA ARG A 639 8.08 -14.74 44.25
C ARG A 639 7.32 -13.50 44.72
N VAL A 640 6.30 -13.73 45.54
CA VAL A 640 5.50 -12.67 46.19
C VAL A 640 5.89 -12.45 47.65
N GLN A 641 6.59 -13.42 48.28
CA GLN A 641 7.00 -13.35 49.68
C GLN A 641 7.93 -12.16 49.94
N GLY A 642 7.69 -11.46 51.04
CA GLY A 642 8.44 -10.26 51.43
C GLY A 642 8.17 -9.02 50.57
N ARG A 643 7.22 -9.06 49.64
CA ARG A 643 6.77 -7.89 48.86
C ARG A 643 5.56 -7.23 49.51
N LEU A 644 5.44 -5.91 49.38
CA LEU A 644 4.27 -5.16 49.85
C LEU A 644 3.08 -5.28 48.88
N ALA A 645 1.96 -5.73 49.39
CA ALA A 645 0.66 -5.77 48.74
C ALA A 645 -0.27 -4.68 49.31
N LEU A 646 -0.98 -3.94 48.46
CA LEU A 646 -2.07 -3.04 48.83
C LEU A 646 -3.41 -3.67 48.44
N VAL A 647 -4.30 -3.87 49.42
CA VAL A 647 -5.67 -4.35 49.17
C VAL A 647 -6.66 -3.21 49.45
N THR A 648 -7.29 -2.67 48.39
CA THR A 648 -8.27 -1.59 48.56
C THR A 648 -9.61 -2.15 49.03
N GLY A 649 -10.20 -1.58 50.10
CA GLY A 649 -11.46 -2.08 50.66
C GLY A 649 -11.27 -3.40 51.41
N ALA A 650 -10.13 -3.56 52.10
CA ALA A 650 -9.74 -4.75 52.85
C ALA A 650 -10.71 -5.11 53.99
N THR A 651 -11.61 -4.20 54.39
CA THR A 651 -12.64 -4.41 55.41
C THR A 651 -13.93 -5.04 54.88
N GLY A 652 -14.08 -5.18 53.56
CA GLY A 652 -15.16 -5.92 52.92
C GLY A 652 -14.83 -7.41 52.75
N GLY A 653 -15.84 -8.25 52.48
CA GLY A 653 -15.68 -9.70 52.39
C GLY A 653 -14.52 -10.15 51.49
N ILE A 654 -14.59 -9.85 50.18
CA ILE A 654 -13.55 -10.21 49.20
C ILE A 654 -12.18 -9.61 49.58
N GLY A 655 -12.12 -8.32 49.91
CA GLY A 655 -10.88 -7.66 50.31
C GLY A 655 -10.20 -8.33 51.51
N SER A 656 -10.97 -8.69 52.55
CA SER A 656 -10.43 -9.34 53.74
C SER A 656 -9.89 -10.75 53.44
N ALA A 657 -10.56 -11.50 52.56
CA ALA A 657 -10.09 -12.82 52.11
C ALA A 657 -8.83 -12.71 51.25
N CYS A 658 -8.76 -11.74 50.32
CA CYS A 658 -7.57 -11.45 49.53
C CYS A 658 -6.37 -11.06 50.41
N ALA A 659 -6.60 -10.24 51.44
CA ALA A 659 -5.55 -9.87 52.39
C ALA A 659 -5.03 -11.09 53.19
N ARG A 660 -5.92 -11.99 53.64
CA ARG A 660 -5.53 -13.24 54.30
C ARG A 660 -4.76 -14.18 53.38
N ALA A 661 -5.17 -14.31 52.12
CA ALA A 661 -4.48 -15.16 51.14
C ALA A 661 -3.07 -14.63 50.80
N LEU A 662 -2.92 -13.33 50.59
CA LEU A 662 -1.61 -12.72 50.31
C LEU A 662 -0.69 -12.74 51.54
N ALA A 663 -1.24 -12.62 52.75
CA ALA A 663 -0.49 -12.85 53.99
C ALA A 663 -0.02 -14.31 54.10
N ALA A 664 -0.86 -15.29 53.77
CA ALA A 664 -0.48 -16.71 53.74
C ALA A 664 0.58 -17.02 52.66
N ASP A 665 0.59 -16.29 51.54
CA ASP A 665 1.65 -16.31 50.52
C ASP A 665 2.93 -15.56 50.95
N GLY A 666 2.97 -15.02 52.17
CA GLY A 666 4.15 -14.36 52.75
C GLY A 666 4.34 -12.88 52.37
N CYS A 667 3.32 -12.20 51.84
CA CYS A 667 3.38 -10.77 51.54
C CYS A 667 3.24 -9.93 52.82
N ASP A 668 3.86 -8.76 52.85
CA ASP A 668 3.42 -7.67 53.74
C ASP A 668 2.15 -7.07 53.13
N VAL A 669 1.09 -6.78 53.92
CA VAL A 669 -0.22 -6.42 53.36
C VAL A 669 -0.79 -5.15 53.99
N ALA A 670 -0.82 -4.07 53.21
CA ALA A 670 -1.48 -2.82 53.54
C ALA A 670 -3.02 -2.93 53.37
N LEU A 671 -3.72 -2.65 54.47
CA LEU A 671 -5.16 -2.85 54.62
C LEU A 671 -5.89 -1.51 54.49
N HIS A 672 -6.36 -1.19 53.27
CA HIS A 672 -7.02 0.07 53.00
C HIS A 672 -8.54 0.04 53.31
N TYR A 673 -9.03 1.09 53.96
CA TYR A 673 -10.44 1.33 54.28
C TYR A 673 -10.85 2.81 54.10
N SER A 674 -12.13 3.10 53.88
CA SER A 674 -12.67 4.48 53.88
C SER A 674 -13.14 4.89 55.29
N SER A 675 -14.07 4.13 55.89
CA SER A 675 -14.72 4.49 57.15
C SER A 675 -14.63 3.43 58.27
N SER A 676 -14.32 2.17 57.95
CA SER A 676 -14.38 1.04 58.91
C SER A 676 -13.04 0.75 59.61
N SER A 677 -12.47 1.73 60.33
CA SER A 677 -11.17 1.61 61.01
C SER A 677 -11.07 0.39 61.94
N GLU A 678 -12.08 0.18 62.79
CA GLU A 678 -12.14 -0.93 63.74
C GLU A 678 -12.01 -2.31 63.06
N LYS A 679 -12.64 -2.49 61.90
CA LYS A 679 -12.55 -3.72 61.10
C LYS A 679 -11.16 -3.91 60.50
N ALA A 680 -10.52 -2.81 60.09
CA ALA A 680 -9.16 -2.86 59.56
C ALA A 680 -8.16 -3.24 60.65
N GLU A 681 -8.25 -2.66 61.85
CA GLU A 681 -7.38 -3.01 62.99
C GLU A 681 -7.64 -4.41 63.54
N ALA A 682 -8.89 -4.87 63.57
CA ALA A 682 -9.21 -6.25 63.95
C ALA A 682 -8.61 -7.26 62.94
N LEU A 683 -8.71 -6.96 61.63
CA LEU A 683 -8.06 -7.76 60.59
C LEU A 683 -6.54 -7.74 60.74
N ALA A 684 -5.93 -6.56 60.87
CA ALA A 684 -4.49 -6.38 61.08
C ALA A 684 -3.98 -7.15 62.29
N SER A 685 -4.67 -7.04 63.43
CA SER A 685 -4.33 -7.75 64.66
C SER A 685 -4.41 -9.27 64.49
N SER A 686 -5.43 -9.78 63.78
CA SER A 686 -5.54 -11.21 63.47
C SER A 686 -4.41 -11.71 62.55
N LEU A 687 -3.94 -10.87 61.63
CA LEU A 687 -2.84 -11.19 60.73
C LEU A 687 -1.48 -11.11 61.42
N ARG A 688 -1.23 -10.08 62.25
CA ARG A 688 -0.02 -9.96 63.10
C ARG A 688 0.12 -11.16 64.05
N ALA A 689 -0.99 -11.67 64.59
CA ALA A 689 -0.98 -12.87 65.44
C ALA A 689 -0.67 -14.17 64.68
N ALA A 690 -1.11 -14.30 63.42
CA ALA A 690 -0.85 -15.48 62.59
C ALA A 690 0.54 -15.43 61.90
N TYR A 691 1.03 -14.24 61.57
CA TYR A 691 2.21 -13.99 60.75
C TYR A 691 3.12 -12.91 61.37
N PRO A 692 3.74 -13.16 62.54
CA PRO A 692 4.43 -12.12 63.33
C PRO A 692 5.69 -11.53 62.67
N SER A 693 6.19 -12.13 61.59
CA SER A 693 7.32 -11.63 60.79
C SER A 693 6.91 -10.68 59.66
N GLN A 694 5.62 -10.53 59.38
CA GLN A 694 5.06 -9.74 58.28
C GLN A 694 4.43 -8.44 58.78
N LEU A 695 4.41 -7.43 57.91
CA LEU A 695 3.87 -6.11 58.18
C LEU A 695 2.41 -6.01 57.70
N PHE A 696 1.54 -5.49 58.57
CA PHE A 696 0.12 -5.25 58.29
C PHE A 696 -0.27 -3.82 58.68
N PRO A 697 0.12 -2.79 57.90
CA PRO A 697 -0.28 -1.43 58.17
C PRO A 697 -1.74 -1.21 57.72
N THR A 698 -2.52 -0.49 58.51
CA THR A 698 -3.85 -0.03 58.09
C THR A 698 -3.73 1.37 57.48
N ILE A 699 -4.57 1.69 56.49
CA ILE A 699 -4.55 3.02 55.88
C ILE A 699 -5.94 3.49 55.50
N ARG A 700 -6.25 4.72 55.90
CA ARG A 700 -7.55 5.37 55.64
C ARG A 700 -7.46 6.24 54.39
N ALA A 701 -8.35 6.02 53.43
CA ALA A 701 -8.65 6.99 52.37
C ALA A 701 -10.09 6.84 51.90
N ASP A 702 -10.79 7.95 51.69
CA ASP A 702 -12.02 7.94 50.91
C ASP A 702 -11.71 7.95 49.41
N LEU A 703 -12.17 6.93 48.69
CA LEU A 703 -11.95 6.82 47.26
C LEU A 703 -12.99 7.56 46.42
N SER A 704 -14.01 8.17 47.04
CA SER A 704 -14.81 9.22 46.40
C SER A 704 -14.08 10.56 46.38
N ASP A 705 -13.20 10.82 47.36
CA ASP A 705 -12.38 12.03 47.38
C ASP A 705 -11.17 11.91 46.43
N ARG A 706 -11.10 12.87 45.50
CA ARG A 706 -10.09 12.88 44.43
C ARG A 706 -8.68 13.24 44.93
N ALA A 707 -8.52 13.86 46.09
CA ALA A 707 -7.24 14.17 46.69
C ALA A 707 -6.75 12.99 47.55
N GLU A 708 -7.60 12.41 48.39
CA GLU A 708 -7.29 11.23 49.19
C GLU A 708 -6.92 10.03 48.30
N ALA A 709 -7.68 9.74 47.24
CA ALA A 709 -7.36 8.67 46.29
C ALA A 709 -5.99 8.85 45.60
N ARG A 710 -5.55 10.10 45.35
CA ARG A 710 -4.21 10.40 44.82
C ARG A 710 -3.12 10.25 45.88
N GLY A 711 -3.42 10.64 47.12
CA GLY A 711 -2.49 10.61 48.25
C GLY A 711 -2.22 9.21 48.79
N LEU A 712 -3.16 8.27 48.66
CA LEU A 712 -3.14 6.95 49.30
C LEU A 712 -1.79 6.21 49.24
N VAL A 713 -1.22 6.04 48.04
CA VAL A 713 0.04 5.28 47.88
C VAL A 713 1.25 6.07 48.41
N ALA A 714 1.24 7.40 48.28
CA ALA A 714 2.31 8.25 48.81
C ALA A 714 2.29 8.30 50.36
N ALA A 715 1.11 8.31 50.97
CA ALA A 715 0.93 8.22 52.41
C ALA A 715 1.37 6.85 52.96
N LEU A 716 1.08 5.76 52.23
CA LEU A 716 1.55 4.42 52.59
C LEU A 716 3.09 4.29 52.58
N LEU A 717 3.73 4.89 51.58
CA LEU A 717 5.19 4.83 51.36
C LEU A 717 5.94 6.03 51.96
N GLN A 718 5.30 6.84 52.81
CA GLN A 718 5.88 8.05 53.37
C GLN A 718 7.12 7.72 54.23
N ALA A 719 8.19 8.50 54.07
CA ALA A 719 9.40 8.38 54.88
C ALA A 719 9.07 8.46 56.38
N GLY A 720 9.43 7.42 57.13
CA GLY A 720 9.13 7.27 58.56
C GLY A 720 7.85 6.49 58.88
N GLY A 721 7.01 6.14 57.90
CA GLY A 721 5.88 5.23 58.07
C GLY A 721 6.28 3.76 58.07
N ASP A 722 5.43 2.89 58.62
CA ASP A 722 5.67 1.44 58.81
C ASP A 722 6.25 0.73 57.58
N ALA A 723 5.70 0.98 56.38
CA ALA A 723 6.16 0.34 55.15
C ALA A 723 7.57 0.78 54.75
N ALA A 724 7.84 2.09 54.82
CA ALA A 724 9.16 2.64 54.55
C ALA A 724 10.20 2.19 55.60
N ALA A 725 9.79 2.08 56.87
CA ALA A 725 10.63 1.56 57.96
C ALA A 725 10.98 0.06 57.76
N ARG A 726 10.13 -0.70 57.06
CA ARG A 726 10.41 -2.08 56.63
C ARG A 726 11.25 -2.17 55.35
N GLY A 727 11.58 -1.04 54.73
CA GLY A 727 12.39 -0.96 53.51
C GLY A 727 11.58 -0.96 52.21
N HIS A 728 10.25 -0.90 52.26
CA HIS A 728 9.43 -0.87 51.04
C HIS A 728 9.46 0.50 50.38
N THR A 729 9.91 0.52 49.12
CA THR A 729 9.92 1.72 48.26
C THR A 729 8.78 1.72 47.22
N ALA A 730 8.05 0.60 47.10
CA ALA A 730 6.99 0.42 46.11
C ALA A 730 5.89 -0.53 46.62
N VAL A 731 4.64 -0.28 46.19
CA VAL A 731 3.58 -1.30 46.23
C VAL A 731 3.83 -2.27 45.08
N SER A 732 4.17 -3.51 45.41
CA SER A 732 4.50 -4.57 44.44
C SER A 732 3.27 -5.30 43.92
N VAL A 733 2.27 -5.50 44.76
CA VAL A 733 0.99 -6.14 44.40
C VAL A 733 -0.15 -5.17 44.72
N LEU A 734 -1.01 -4.87 43.75
CA LEU A 734 -2.23 -4.09 43.96
C LEU A 734 -3.45 -4.98 43.73
N VAL A 735 -4.28 -5.14 44.76
CA VAL A 735 -5.63 -5.70 44.64
C VAL A 735 -6.62 -4.55 44.69
N ALA A 736 -7.04 -4.10 43.50
CA ALA A 736 -8.02 -3.04 43.32
C ALA A 736 -9.44 -3.60 43.53
N ASN A 737 -9.81 -3.75 44.80
CA ASN A 737 -11.06 -4.38 45.25
C ASN A 737 -12.13 -3.38 45.71
N ALA A 738 -11.75 -2.17 46.12
CA ALA A 738 -12.71 -1.19 46.61
C ALA A 738 -13.75 -0.83 45.54
N GLY A 739 -15.00 -0.69 45.99
CA GLY A 739 -16.11 -0.33 45.13
C GLY A 739 -17.43 -0.27 45.88
N VAL A 740 -18.40 0.39 45.26
CA VAL A 740 -19.79 0.53 45.70
C VAL A 740 -20.72 -0.07 44.66
N GLY A 741 -21.82 -0.68 45.10
CA GLY A 741 -22.89 -1.17 44.25
C GLY A 741 -24.24 -0.76 44.81
N ARG A 742 -24.84 0.27 44.23
CA ARG A 742 -26.24 0.64 44.46
C ARG A 742 -27.10 -0.23 43.52
N ARG A 743 -28.26 -0.70 43.99
CA ARG A 743 -29.12 -1.62 43.23
C ARG A 743 -30.31 -0.87 42.64
N ILE A 744 -30.04 -0.08 41.60
CA ILE A 744 -31.05 0.74 40.91
C ILE A 744 -31.20 0.18 39.49
N ARG A 745 -32.31 -0.52 39.24
CA ARG A 745 -32.49 -1.36 38.02
C ARG A 745 -33.24 -0.65 36.89
N ASP A 746 -34.25 0.15 37.21
CA ASP A 746 -34.90 0.98 36.20
C ASP A 746 -33.96 2.12 35.83
N VAL A 747 -33.90 2.46 34.54
CA VAL A 747 -33.08 3.58 34.07
C VAL A 747 -33.67 4.93 34.46
N ALA A 748 -35.00 5.00 34.66
CA ALA A 748 -35.67 6.21 35.11
C ALA A 748 -35.35 6.60 36.56
N ASP A 749 -34.95 5.62 37.38
CA ASP A 749 -34.62 5.80 38.81
C ASP A 749 -33.12 6.10 39.05
N ILE A 750 -32.27 6.03 38.02
CA ILE A 750 -30.83 6.30 38.15
C ILE A 750 -30.60 7.80 38.02
N GLY A 751 -30.38 8.47 39.16
CA GLY A 751 -29.93 9.86 39.18
C GLY A 751 -28.52 10.03 38.62
N GLU A 752 -28.21 11.22 38.10
CA GLU A 752 -26.86 11.55 37.61
C GLU A 752 -25.82 11.49 38.75
N ASP A 753 -26.18 11.89 39.97
CA ASP A 753 -25.33 11.74 41.16
C ASP A 753 -25.00 10.27 41.49
N ASP A 754 -25.97 9.35 41.36
CA ASP A 754 -25.74 7.91 41.55
C ASP A 754 -24.84 7.32 40.46
N TRP A 755 -24.91 7.86 39.23
CA TRP A 755 -24.01 7.51 38.15
C TRP A 755 -22.58 7.98 38.46
N ASP A 756 -22.41 9.25 38.78
CA ASP A 756 -21.11 9.87 39.02
C ASP A 756 -20.40 9.31 40.26
N ASP A 757 -21.11 9.11 41.38
CA ASP A 757 -20.59 8.45 42.59
C ASP A 757 -20.01 7.06 42.27
N VAL A 758 -20.78 6.26 41.51
CA VAL A 758 -20.40 4.88 41.19
C VAL A 758 -19.25 4.84 40.19
N LEU A 759 -19.19 5.78 39.22
CA LEU A 759 -18.06 5.90 38.29
C LEU A 759 -16.79 6.43 38.97
N GLU A 760 -16.89 7.40 39.87
CA GLU A 760 -15.77 7.94 40.64
C GLU A 760 -15.11 6.84 41.48
N VAL A 761 -15.90 6.15 42.31
CA VAL A 761 -15.38 5.13 43.23
C VAL A 761 -14.94 3.86 42.49
N ASN A 762 -15.73 3.32 41.56
CA ASN A 762 -15.40 2.03 40.95
C ASN A 762 -14.41 2.12 39.79
N ALA A 763 -14.36 3.22 39.04
CA ALA A 763 -13.50 3.34 37.86
C ALA A 763 -12.36 4.35 38.08
N ARG A 764 -12.70 5.63 38.36
CA ARG A 764 -11.71 6.70 38.39
C ARG A 764 -10.71 6.56 39.54
N SER A 765 -11.17 6.24 40.74
CA SER A 765 -10.28 6.04 41.90
C SER A 765 -9.33 4.86 41.70
N GLN A 766 -9.81 3.75 41.10
CA GLN A 766 -9.00 2.57 40.84
C GLN A 766 -7.93 2.85 39.77
N PHE A 767 -8.23 3.66 38.75
CA PHE A 767 -7.22 4.21 37.83
C PHE A 767 -6.16 5.02 38.58
N VAL A 768 -6.57 5.94 39.44
CA VAL A 768 -5.66 6.82 40.20
C VAL A 768 -4.71 6.02 41.10
N VAL A 769 -5.24 5.06 41.88
CA VAL A 769 -4.44 4.20 42.75
C VAL A 769 -3.51 3.28 41.92
N THR A 770 -4.00 2.70 40.82
CA THR A 770 -3.17 1.89 39.92
C THR A 770 -2.02 2.70 39.35
N LYS A 771 -2.29 3.91 38.84
CA LYS A 771 -1.27 4.83 38.32
C LYS A 771 -0.20 5.17 39.37
N ALA A 772 -0.60 5.36 40.63
CA ALA A 772 0.33 5.66 41.71
C ALA A 772 1.23 4.46 42.06
N CYS A 773 0.72 3.23 42.00
CA CYS A 773 1.53 2.01 42.20
C CYS A 773 2.51 1.75 41.04
N VAL A 774 2.10 1.98 39.79
CA VAL A 774 2.89 1.65 38.57
C VAL A 774 4.26 2.34 38.57
N ALA A 775 4.40 3.55 39.11
CA ALA A 775 5.69 4.23 39.20
C ALA A 775 6.73 3.44 40.01
N GLY A 776 6.33 2.87 41.16
CA GLY A 776 7.19 2.02 41.97
C GLY A 776 7.43 0.65 41.33
N MET A 777 6.40 0.04 40.75
CA MET A 777 6.51 -1.24 40.05
C MET A 777 7.51 -1.20 38.88
N ARG A 778 7.55 -0.09 38.14
CA ARG A 778 8.53 0.18 37.08
C ARG A 778 9.96 0.22 37.61
N ALA A 779 10.18 0.95 38.70
CA ALA A 779 11.51 1.12 39.29
C ALA A 779 12.13 -0.21 39.77
N GLN A 780 11.30 -1.21 40.11
CA GLN A 780 11.75 -2.55 40.51
C GLN A 780 11.64 -3.61 39.38
N GLY A 781 11.24 -3.23 38.16
CA GLY A 781 11.05 -4.16 37.03
C GLY A 781 10.06 -5.29 37.29
N TRP A 782 9.09 -5.08 38.20
CA TRP A 782 8.20 -6.14 38.70
C TRP A 782 6.90 -5.53 39.22
N GLY A 783 5.75 -6.11 38.87
CA GLY A 783 4.48 -5.70 39.47
C GLY A 783 3.34 -6.64 39.16
N ARG A 784 2.34 -6.66 40.05
CA ARG A 784 1.09 -7.43 39.86
C ARG A 784 -0.09 -6.54 40.19
N VAL A 785 -0.95 -6.27 39.21
CA VAL A 785 -2.20 -5.54 39.40
C VAL A 785 -3.35 -6.52 39.16
N VAL A 786 -4.22 -6.67 40.15
CA VAL A 786 -5.43 -7.49 40.07
C VAL A 786 -6.65 -6.62 40.32
N LEU A 787 -7.45 -6.41 39.28
CA LEU A 787 -8.68 -5.64 39.35
C LEU A 787 -9.85 -6.56 39.71
N VAL A 788 -10.62 -6.22 40.74
CA VAL A 788 -11.86 -6.94 41.08
C VAL A 788 -13.03 -6.34 40.30
N GLY A 789 -13.22 -6.88 39.10
CA GLY A 789 -14.34 -6.59 38.22
C GLY A 789 -15.65 -7.20 38.72
N SER A 790 -16.53 -7.58 37.79
CA SER A 790 -17.77 -8.32 38.06
C SER A 790 -18.31 -8.87 36.74
N ILE A 791 -19.15 -9.91 36.78
CA ILE A 791 -19.95 -10.33 35.61
C ILE A 791 -20.74 -9.17 34.97
N ALA A 792 -21.09 -8.15 35.77
CA ALA A 792 -21.78 -6.94 35.29
C ALA A 792 -20.98 -6.13 34.25
N SER A 793 -19.66 -6.32 34.15
CA SER A 793 -18.81 -5.67 33.12
C SER A 793 -19.21 -6.06 31.69
N LYS A 794 -19.87 -7.21 31.52
CA LYS A 794 -20.38 -7.71 30.22
C LYS A 794 -21.83 -7.29 29.95
N GLY A 795 -22.37 -6.33 30.71
CA GLY A 795 -23.73 -5.79 30.53
C GLY A 795 -24.84 -6.54 31.27
N GLY A 796 -24.51 -7.65 31.96
CA GLY A 796 -25.46 -8.41 32.77
C GLY A 796 -25.57 -7.95 34.23
N GLY A 797 -26.19 -8.79 35.07
CA GLY A 797 -26.26 -8.58 36.52
C GLY A 797 -27.50 -7.82 37.02
N ILE A 798 -27.58 -7.64 38.33
CA ILE A 798 -28.80 -7.21 39.04
C ILE A 798 -28.76 -5.78 39.60
N ASN A 799 -27.66 -5.04 39.35
CA ASN A 799 -27.35 -3.77 40.03
C ASN A 799 -27.79 -2.51 39.27
N GLY A 800 -27.80 -2.53 37.93
CA GLY A 800 -28.11 -1.36 37.10
C GLY A 800 -27.03 -1.05 36.07
N CYS A 801 -27.36 -0.22 35.07
CA CYS A 801 -26.45 0.12 33.97
C CYS A 801 -25.25 0.97 34.41
N HIS A 802 -25.42 1.89 35.37
CA HIS A 802 -24.35 2.70 35.96
C HIS A 802 -23.26 1.82 36.62
N TYR A 803 -23.64 0.83 37.44
CA TYR A 803 -22.71 -0.14 38.01
C TYR A 803 -22.03 -1.00 36.93
N ALA A 804 -22.79 -1.49 35.95
CA ALA A 804 -22.25 -2.27 34.82
C ALA A 804 -21.22 -1.47 34.02
N ALA A 805 -21.51 -0.20 33.69
CA ALA A 805 -20.60 0.72 33.01
C ALA A 805 -19.32 0.94 33.82
N SER A 806 -19.42 1.14 35.13
CA SER A 806 -18.26 1.33 36.02
C SER A 806 -17.31 0.12 36.05
N LYS A 807 -17.87 -1.11 36.06
CA LYS A 807 -17.07 -2.35 36.01
C LYS A 807 -16.58 -2.66 34.60
N GLY A 808 -17.30 -2.25 33.55
CA GLY A 808 -16.85 -2.27 32.16
C GLY A 808 -15.62 -1.37 31.96
N ALA A 809 -15.67 -0.13 32.45
CA ALA A 809 -14.55 0.82 32.39
C ALA A 809 -13.30 0.28 33.11
N MET A 810 -13.46 -0.31 34.30
CA MET A 810 -12.37 -0.99 35.02
C MET A 810 -11.78 -2.15 34.20
N THR A 811 -12.62 -3.00 33.60
CA THR A 811 -12.16 -4.10 32.74
C THR A 811 -11.36 -3.60 31.53
N SER A 812 -11.89 -2.63 30.78
CA SER A 812 -11.20 -2.06 29.61
C SER A 812 -9.89 -1.38 29.98
N MET A 813 -9.84 -0.68 31.11
CA MET A 813 -8.61 -0.11 31.67
C MET A 813 -7.57 -1.19 31.98
N GLY A 814 -7.95 -2.27 32.67
CA GLY A 814 -7.04 -3.36 33.02
C GLY A 814 -6.46 -4.06 31.80
N LEU A 815 -7.31 -4.37 30.82
CA LEU A 815 -6.91 -4.97 29.54
C LEU A 815 -5.92 -4.08 28.76
N ASN A 816 -6.14 -2.76 28.75
CA ASN A 816 -5.22 -1.82 28.13
C ASN A 816 -3.87 -1.76 28.89
N LEU A 817 -3.88 -1.55 30.21
CA LEU A 817 -2.65 -1.49 31.02
C LEU A 817 -1.83 -2.78 30.92
N ALA A 818 -2.48 -3.95 30.81
CA ALA A 818 -1.82 -5.23 30.63
C ALA A 818 -0.88 -5.29 29.41
N THR A 819 -1.19 -4.54 28.34
CA THR A 819 -0.38 -4.53 27.11
C THR A 819 0.70 -3.44 27.14
N VAL A 820 0.50 -2.33 27.85
CA VAL A 820 1.57 -1.33 28.09
C VAL A 820 2.67 -1.92 28.94
N LEU A 821 2.29 -2.48 30.10
CA LEU A 821 3.21 -2.69 31.21
C LEU A 821 3.89 -4.09 31.18
N ALA A 822 3.46 -4.98 30.28
CA ALA A 822 4.01 -6.33 30.16
C ALA A 822 5.52 -6.35 29.91
N GLY A 823 6.03 -5.46 29.04
CA GLY A 823 7.48 -5.34 28.77
C GLY A 823 8.29 -4.79 29.95
N GLU A 824 7.62 -4.25 30.98
CA GLU A 824 8.21 -3.66 32.18
C GLU A 824 8.23 -4.65 33.37
N GLY A 825 7.87 -5.92 33.14
CA GLY A 825 7.77 -6.96 34.19
C GLY A 825 6.49 -6.89 35.03
N ILE A 826 5.52 -6.08 34.61
CA ILE A 826 4.28 -5.80 35.35
C ILE A 826 3.10 -6.49 34.65
N THR A 827 2.36 -7.31 35.39
CA THR A 827 1.12 -7.93 34.89
C THR A 827 -0.11 -7.22 35.39
N VAL A 828 -1.15 -7.17 34.56
CA VAL A 828 -2.47 -6.63 34.93
C VAL A 828 -3.53 -7.64 34.53
N ASN A 829 -4.32 -8.11 35.50
CA ASN A 829 -5.38 -9.11 35.29
C ASN A 829 -6.67 -8.69 35.99
N ILE A 830 -7.80 -9.27 35.57
CA ILE A 830 -9.13 -8.99 36.11
C ILE A 830 -9.77 -10.28 36.61
N VAL A 831 -10.19 -10.28 37.87
CA VAL A 831 -11.10 -11.31 38.41
C VAL A 831 -12.52 -10.76 38.36
N GLN A 832 -13.48 -11.55 37.90
CA GLN A 832 -14.88 -11.14 37.71
C GLN A 832 -15.82 -12.02 38.54
N PRO A 833 -16.09 -11.65 39.81
CA PRO A 833 -17.00 -12.41 40.64
C PRO A 833 -18.48 -12.18 40.26
N ALA A 834 -19.28 -13.23 40.44
CA ALA A 834 -20.74 -13.17 40.46
C ALA A 834 -21.28 -13.94 41.66
N MET A 835 -22.37 -13.45 42.25
CA MET A 835 -23.12 -14.12 43.33
C MET A 835 -22.26 -14.58 44.53
N ILE A 836 -21.35 -13.72 45.01
CA ILE A 836 -20.52 -13.98 46.18
C ILE A 836 -21.22 -13.56 47.48
N GLY A 837 -21.44 -14.53 48.37
CA GLY A 837 -22.03 -14.33 49.70
C GLY A 837 -21.06 -13.66 50.68
N ALA A 838 -21.54 -13.34 51.88
CA ALA A 838 -20.77 -12.67 52.95
C ALA A 838 -20.11 -11.31 52.57
N THR A 839 -20.48 -10.74 51.41
CA THR A 839 -20.02 -9.43 50.93
C THR A 839 -20.85 -8.26 51.45
N GLY A 840 -22.07 -8.53 51.94
CA GLY A 840 -23.08 -7.51 52.25
C GLY A 840 -23.90 -7.05 51.04
N MET A 841 -23.51 -7.40 49.81
CA MET A 841 -24.21 -7.01 48.58
C MET A 841 -25.38 -7.94 48.22
N ILE A 842 -25.42 -9.15 48.81
CA ILE A 842 -26.43 -10.18 48.54
C ILE A 842 -26.94 -10.70 49.88
N PRO A 843 -28.27 -10.88 50.06
CA PRO A 843 -28.83 -11.47 51.27
C PRO A 843 -28.27 -12.87 51.53
N THR A 844 -27.85 -13.13 52.77
CA THR A 844 -27.43 -14.47 53.18
C THR A 844 -28.64 -15.40 53.23
N PRO A 845 -28.62 -16.59 52.58
CA PRO A 845 -29.68 -17.58 52.70
C PRO A 845 -29.86 -17.99 54.16
N LYS A 846 -31.11 -18.13 54.60
CA LYS A 846 -31.45 -18.71 55.90
C LYS A 846 -31.19 -20.22 55.90
N THR A 847 -30.89 -20.76 57.07
CA THR A 847 -30.80 -22.21 57.28
C THR A 847 -32.16 -22.87 57.12
N TRP A 848 -32.24 -23.85 56.24
CA TRP A 848 -33.41 -24.69 56.00
C TRP A 848 -33.12 -26.14 56.40
N LYS A 849 -34.18 -26.90 56.69
CA LYS A 849 -34.13 -28.34 57.01
C LYS A 849 -34.63 -29.15 55.82
N SER A 850 -34.22 -30.41 55.72
CA SER A 850 -34.67 -31.32 54.66
C SER A 850 -36.19 -31.57 54.62
N THR A 851 -36.92 -31.15 55.64
CA THR A 851 -38.39 -31.18 55.75
C THR A 851 -39.09 -29.99 55.10
N ASP A 852 -38.36 -28.91 54.78
CA ASP A 852 -38.96 -27.64 54.37
C ASP A 852 -39.24 -27.64 52.85
N HIS A 853 -40.34 -27.00 52.42
CA HIS A 853 -40.69 -26.90 51.00
C HIS A 853 -39.80 -25.88 50.29
N VAL A 854 -38.69 -26.38 49.72
CA VAL A 854 -37.62 -25.59 49.10
C VAL A 854 -38.12 -24.63 48.01
N GLU A 855 -39.14 -24.97 47.22
CA GLU A 855 -39.70 -24.06 46.20
C GLU A 855 -40.43 -22.85 46.80
N GLU A 856 -41.15 -23.03 47.92
CA GLU A 856 -41.80 -21.93 48.65
C GLU A 856 -40.78 -21.05 49.39
N LEU A 857 -39.70 -21.67 49.88
CA LEU A 857 -38.59 -20.94 50.49
C LEU A 857 -37.81 -20.09 49.49
N LYS A 858 -37.61 -20.53 48.23
CA LYS A 858 -36.95 -19.71 47.19
C LYS A 858 -37.68 -18.39 46.90
N VAL A 859 -39.00 -18.35 47.08
CA VAL A 859 -39.84 -17.16 46.86
C VAL A 859 -39.79 -16.23 48.07
N SER A 860 -39.70 -16.77 49.28
CA SER A 860 -39.76 -16.01 50.54
C SER A 860 -38.39 -15.66 51.14
N ASP A 861 -37.32 -16.32 50.70
CA ASP A 861 -35.92 -16.00 51.01
C ASP A 861 -35.17 -15.62 49.72
N PRO A 862 -34.94 -14.31 49.47
CA PRO A 862 -34.20 -13.84 48.31
C PRO A 862 -32.75 -14.34 48.23
N GLY A 863 -32.12 -14.64 49.37
CA GLY A 863 -30.77 -15.21 49.41
C GLY A 863 -30.77 -16.64 48.89
N LEU A 864 -31.71 -17.47 49.37
CA LEU A 864 -31.89 -18.83 48.89
C LEU A 864 -32.34 -18.87 47.42
N GLY A 865 -33.24 -17.98 47.00
CA GLY A 865 -33.67 -17.84 45.60
C GLY A 865 -32.50 -17.53 44.67
N ILE A 866 -31.63 -16.58 45.03
CA ILE A 866 -30.40 -16.28 44.27
C ILE A 866 -29.46 -17.50 44.27
N ALA A 867 -29.19 -18.11 45.44
CA ALA A 867 -28.30 -19.26 45.55
C ALA A 867 -28.76 -20.46 44.70
N ALA A 868 -30.06 -20.73 44.67
CA ALA A 868 -30.65 -21.78 43.85
C ALA A 868 -30.57 -21.49 42.34
N SER A 869 -30.60 -20.20 41.94
CA SER A 869 -30.46 -19.78 40.54
C SER A 869 -29.03 -19.91 39.98
N VAL A 870 -28.01 -19.99 40.85
CA VAL A 870 -26.64 -20.33 40.44
C VAL A 870 -26.60 -21.82 40.06
N PRO A 871 -26.00 -22.22 38.92
CA PRO A 871 -25.96 -23.63 38.51
C PRO A 871 -25.23 -24.60 39.44
N VAL A 872 -24.28 -24.13 40.28
CA VAL A 872 -23.71 -24.92 41.40
C VAL A 872 -24.56 -24.91 42.67
N HIS A 873 -25.75 -24.32 42.62
CA HIS A 873 -26.77 -24.23 43.68
C HIS A 873 -26.30 -23.70 45.04
N ARG A 874 -25.30 -22.80 45.00
CA ARG A 874 -24.83 -22.03 46.16
C ARG A 874 -24.29 -20.67 45.72
N LEU A 875 -24.16 -19.76 46.68
CA LEU A 875 -23.33 -18.57 46.51
C LEU A 875 -21.84 -18.96 46.49
N GLY A 876 -21.02 -18.19 45.78
CA GLY A 876 -19.57 -18.24 45.93
C GLY A 876 -19.14 -17.65 47.28
N VAL A 877 -17.96 -18.03 47.78
CA VAL A 877 -17.39 -17.44 49.01
C VAL A 877 -16.20 -16.52 48.69
N PRO A 878 -15.93 -15.48 49.50
CA PRO A 878 -14.82 -14.55 49.30
C PRO A 878 -13.45 -15.22 49.06
N GLU A 879 -13.21 -16.35 49.69
CA GLU A 879 -11.98 -17.14 49.60
C GLU A 879 -11.76 -17.72 48.19
N GLU A 880 -12.83 -18.05 47.45
CA GLU A 880 -12.73 -18.51 46.06
C GLU A 880 -12.25 -17.39 45.13
N VAL A 881 -12.59 -16.13 45.43
CA VAL A 881 -12.04 -14.96 44.72
C VAL A 881 -10.58 -14.74 45.11
N ALA A 882 -10.25 -14.88 46.40
CA ALA A 882 -8.89 -14.74 46.91
C ALA A 882 -7.91 -15.75 46.28
N ASN A 883 -8.36 -16.98 46.02
CA ASN A 883 -7.57 -18.00 45.32
C ASN A 883 -7.12 -17.55 43.91
N VAL A 884 -8.00 -16.91 43.15
CA VAL A 884 -7.66 -16.38 41.80
C VAL A 884 -6.77 -15.14 41.90
N VAL A 885 -6.97 -14.28 42.90
CA VAL A 885 -6.08 -13.15 43.16
C VAL A 885 -4.65 -13.61 43.51
N SER A 886 -4.52 -14.63 44.36
CA SER A 886 -3.26 -15.30 44.71
C SER A 886 -2.59 -15.94 43.48
N MET A 887 -3.36 -16.61 42.62
CA MET A 887 -2.87 -17.16 41.34
C MET A 887 -2.29 -16.05 40.44
N PHE A 888 -3.03 -14.96 40.21
CA PHE A 888 -2.53 -13.84 39.38
C PHE A 888 -1.30 -13.15 39.97
N ALA A 889 -1.19 -13.04 41.31
CA ALA A 889 0.00 -12.48 41.95
C ALA A 889 1.24 -13.37 41.72
N LYS A 890 1.08 -14.70 41.79
CA LYS A 890 2.17 -15.68 41.66
C LYS A 890 2.48 -16.12 40.23
N THR A 891 1.74 -15.66 39.20
CA THR A 891 1.97 -16.08 37.80
C THR A 891 2.31 -14.89 36.89
N GLY A 892 3.59 -14.56 36.83
CA GLY A 892 4.12 -13.45 36.00
C GLY A 892 3.96 -13.62 34.49
N TYR A 893 3.65 -14.84 34.01
CA TYR A 893 3.35 -15.09 32.59
C TYR A 893 1.86 -14.90 32.25
N MET A 894 0.99 -14.63 33.24
CA MET A 894 -0.41 -14.25 33.02
C MET A 894 -0.55 -12.74 33.10
N THR A 895 -0.88 -12.11 31.98
CA THR A 895 -1.30 -10.71 31.89
C THR A 895 -2.46 -10.59 30.89
N GLY A 896 -3.32 -9.59 31.06
CA GLY A 896 -4.46 -9.33 30.19
C GLY A 896 -5.60 -10.35 30.29
N GLN A 897 -5.64 -11.15 31.36
CA GLN A 897 -6.64 -12.20 31.54
C GLN A 897 -7.87 -11.69 32.29
N GLU A 898 -9.06 -12.16 31.87
CA GLU A 898 -10.33 -12.00 32.58
C GLU A 898 -10.80 -13.38 33.08
N VAL A 899 -10.89 -13.58 34.39
CA VAL A 899 -11.38 -14.85 34.97
C VAL A 899 -12.74 -14.66 35.62
N LEU A 900 -13.78 -15.23 35.00
CA LEU A 900 -15.17 -15.21 35.49
C LEU A 900 -15.37 -16.27 36.59
N LEU A 901 -15.68 -15.82 37.80
CA LEU A 901 -16.00 -16.64 38.97
C LEU A 901 -17.51 -16.56 39.25
N ALA A 902 -18.28 -17.39 38.56
CA ALA A 902 -19.74 -17.24 38.51
C ALA A 902 -20.55 -18.52 38.75
N GLY A 903 -19.93 -19.61 39.20
CA GLY A 903 -20.66 -20.84 39.58
C GLY A 903 -21.48 -21.47 38.45
N GLY A 904 -21.07 -21.27 37.19
CA GLY A 904 -21.77 -21.73 35.98
C GLY A 904 -22.77 -20.74 35.38
N LEU A 905 -23.03 -19.59 36.00
CA LEU A 905 -23.74 -18.48 35.36
C LEU A 905 -22.96 -17.99 34.13
N LYS A 906 -23.68 -17.59 33.08
CA LYS A 906 -23.17 -17.10 31.81
C LYS A 906 -23.58 -15.65 31.60
#